data_AF-A0A6I1YVG9-F1
#
_entry.id   AF-A0A6I1YVG9-F1
#
_cell.length_a   1.000
_cell.length_b   1.000
_cell.length_c   1.000
_cell.angle_alpha   90.00
_cell.angle_beta   90.00
_cell.angle_gamma   90.00
#
_symmetry.space_group_name_H-M   'P 1'
#
loop_
_entity.id
_entity.type
_entity.pdbx_description
1 polymer ?
#
loop_
_entity_poly.entity_id
_entity_poly.type
_entity_poly.pdbx_seq_one_letter_code
_entity_poly.pdbx_strand_id
1 'polypeptide(L)'
;MEQSSSVMLAELFTASDPPPFALVRRRTRDGAGPGEFEVFTGTMDTVPRVTDLPAGPPRPGGGPHALALLPYRCLAECGLDCRDDGTPLRVLRIRRRYTAGVDALAAALAAARHGTEPAWDDAGFDGTDAEYADVVREVVDHDVAGTGLHVLIRRDLTARLRAHGPAAVGALFHRLLAVEPGAHWTFAVYTGGPRGAALAGASPQAHVRVRHGRVALSPMCGTLRLPPGGPPAAADLVAFLRDRKESEELGAVIDAELAMLCRVSDGDIRLEGPQLRPLARVLHTACRISGSAALSVRHTLAGTLFAATAVGRPFADACRVIARREPTGRGYYGGLIALLGHDGEGREDLDTAVLIRTFEVSGQGRLKLSVGATVGPRSAPAAEAAETRAKAAALLSVFEGAGRTGDGGTGRDRPGDADRAMRPRVTAPEPLDPPTRHPSVTAELARRRARLSAHWRDPVRPGGRPESGRSVLLVDAAGEETAALATMLRGLGHTVEVRPWGAVVAAAESVDPRTTVILGPGPGDPFAPGDDRIAGLRGLAARFLARGTPTFGFGLGFHLLLGGLGLAGTVRPWGGAPAQHEIDVLGRRVTVGYAGTHTVSAGPDADIRARRLGLNLWYGPHRGEPAALRGPRTGGFAFHPASVLTVEGADLLGLLLA
;
A
#
# COMPACT_ATOMS: atom_id res chain seq x y z
N MET A 1 -2.90 -32.38 -28.79
CA MET A 1 -3.72 -31.82 -29.87
C MET A 1 -4.10 -30.41 -29.44
N GLU A 2 -3.25 -29.44 -29.78
CA GLU A 2 -3.43 -28.02 -29.43
C GLU A 2 -4.60 -27.46 -30.26
N GLN A 3 -5.76 -27.29 -29.65
CA GLN A 3 -6.79 -26.42 -30.21
C GLN A 3 -6.20 -25.00 -30.27
N SER A 4 -6.18 -24.39 -31.46
CA SER A 4 -5.66 -23.04 -31.67
C SER A 4 -6.33 -22.04 -30.72
N SER A 5 -5.55 -21.15 -30.10
CA SER A 5 -6.01 -20.15 -29.12
C SER A 5 -7.17 -19.29 -29.62
N SER A 6 -7.29 -19.11 -30.94
CA SER A 6 -8.39 -18.40 -31.60
C SER A 6 -9.74 -19.13 -31.46
N VAL A 7 -9.75 -20.45 -31.60
CA VAL A 7 -10.96 -21.29 -31.49
C VAL A 7 -11.51 -21.22 -30.06
N MET A 8 -10.63 -21.27 -29.06
CA MET A 8 -11.02 -21.17 -27.65
C MET A 8 -11.64 -19.82 -27.27
N LEU A 9 -11.07 -18.72 -27.76
CA LEU A 9 -11.65 -17.39 -27.50
C LEU A 9 -13.02 -17.24 -28.18
N ALA A 10 -13.16 -17.75 -29.40
CA ALA A 10 -14.45 -17.77 -30.09
C ALA A 10 -15.49 -18.58 -29.31
N GLU A 11 -15.13 -19.76 -28.78
CA GLU A 11 -16.01 -20.55 -27.91
C GLU A 11 -16.46 -19.78 -26.67
N LEU A 12 -15.55 -19.06 -25.99
CA LEU A 12 -15.90 -18.26 -24.81
C LEU A 12 -16.88 -17.12 -25.12
N PHE A 13 -16.80 -16.50 -26.30
CA PHE A 13 -17.62 -15.33 -26.65
C PHE A 13 -18.89 -15.67 -27.43
N THR A 14 -19.01 -16.90 -27.93
CA THR A 14 -20.19 -17.38 -28.68
C THR A 14 -21.07 -18.33 -27.87
N ALA A 15 -20.53 -18.96 -26.81
CA ALA A 15 -21.33 -19.79 -25.91
C ALA A 15 -22.36 -18.96 -25.15
N SER A 16 -23.55 -19.53 -24.94
CA SER A 16 -24.63 -18.91 -24.14
C SER A 16 -24.31 -18.88 -22.65
N ASP A 17 -23.54 -19.85 -22.17
CA ASP A 17 -23.07 -19.96 -20.78
C ASP A 17 -21.63 -20.48 -20.77
N PRO A 18 -20.63 -19.64 -21.06
CA PRO A 18 -19.25 -20.07 -21.01
C PRO A 18 -18.80 -20.30 -19.57
N PRO A 19 -17.80 -21.17 -19.35
CA PRO A 19 -17.21 -21.33 -18.03
C PRO A 19 -16.60 -20.00 -17.56
N PRO A 20 -16.45 -19.82 -16.24
CA PRO A 20 -15.67 -18.72 -15.69
C PRO A 20 -14.28 -18.64 -16.34
N PHE A 21 -13.86 -17.43 -16.69
CA PHE A 21 -12.58 -17.19 -17.33
C PHE A 21 -11.90 -15.91 -16.86
N ALA A 22 -10.60 -15.84 -17.07
CA ALA A 22 -9.80 -14.63 -16.87
C ALA A 22 -8.84 -14.42 -18.05
N LEU A 23 -8.78 -13.19 -18.57
CA LEU A 23 -7.80 -12.70 -19.53
C LEU A 23 -6.82 -11.83 -18.77
N VAL A 24 -5.51 -12.09 -18.85
CA VAL A 24 -4.51 -11.38 -18.05
C VAL A 24 -3.25 -11.09 -18.87
N ARG A 25 -2.89 -9.81 -19.00
CA ARG A 25 -1.57 -9.36 -19.46
C ARG A 25 -0.78 -8.83 -18.27
N ARG A 26 0.36 -9.45 -17.95
CA ARG A 26 1.24 -9.05 -16.84
C ARG A 26 2.56 -8.51 -17.38
N ARG A 27 3.02 -7.38 -16.87
CA ARG A 27 4.38 -6.86 -17.12
C ARG A 27 5.39 -7.51 -16.17
N THR A 28 5.58 -8.81 -16.32
CA THR A 28 6.57 -9.61 -15.57
C THR A 28 7.37 -10.46 -16.56
N ARG A 29 8.59 -10.88 -16.19
CA ARG A 29 9.42 -11.76 -17.04
C ARG A 29 8.73 -13.10 -17.36
N ASP A 30 7.84 -13.54 -16.48
CA ASP A 30 7.10 -14.81 -16.59
C ASP A 30 5.69 -14.60 -17.21
N GLY A 31 5.37 -13.38 -17.65
CA GLY A 31 4.12 -13.06 -18.33
C GLY A 31 4.15 -13.47 -19.81
N ALA A 32 3.00 -13.31 -20.49
CA ALA A 32 2.91 -13.52 -21.94
C ALA A 32 3.85 -12.57 -22.71
N GLY A 33 4.27 -12.99 -23.92
CA GLY A 33 5.20 -12.23 -24.74
C GLY A 33 4.65 -10.88 -25.20
N PRO A 34 5.47 -10.02 -25.85
CA PRO A 34 4.99 -8.77 -26.44
C PRO A 34 3.81 -9.03 -27.39
N GLY A 35 2.67 -8.40 -27.13
CA GLY A 35 1.45 -8.58 -27.94
C GLY A 35 0.59 -9.80 -27.57
N GLU A 36 0.93 -10.51 -26.50
CA GLU A 36 0.18 -11.68 -26.02
C GLU A 36 -0.41 -11.45 -24.61
N PHE A 37 -1.37 -12.31 -24.24
CA PHE A 37 -1.96 -12.38 -22.92
C PHE A 37 -2.27 -13.83 -22.53
N GLU A 38 -2.34 -14.08 -21.22
CA GLU A 38 -2.71 -15.36 -20.65
C GLU A 38 -4.23 -15.48 -20.55
N VAL A 39 -4.74 -16.69 -20.80
CA VAL A 39 -6.16 -17.02 -20.63
C VAL A 39 -6.29 -18.19 -19.69
N PHE A 40 -7.12 -18.01 -18.67
CA PHE A 40 -7.42 -19.02 -17.66
C PHE A 40 -8.91 -19.37 -17.72
N THR A 41 -9.24 -20.65 -17.72
CA THR A 41 -10.62 -21.14 -17.58
C THR A 41 -10.70 -22.20 -16.49
N GLY A 42 -11.87 -22.31 -15.84
CA GLY A 42 -12.06 -23.26 -14.76
C GLY A 42 -13.36 -23.09 -14.00
N THR A 43 -13.31 -23.29 -12.68
CA THR A 43 -14.48 -23.16 -11.78
C THR A 43 -14.30 -21.96 -10.87
N MET A 44 -15.38 -21.22 -10.63
CA MET A 44 -15.39 -20.07 -9.74
C MET A 44 -15.98 -20.46 -8.39
N ASP A 45 -15.16 -20.43 -7.35
CA ASP A 45 -15.57 -20.70 -5.98
C ASP A 45 -15.57 -19.42 -5.14
N THR A 46 -16.15 -19.49 -3.94
CA THR A 46 -16.04 -18.48 -2.89
C THR A 46 -15.42 -19.14 -1.67
N VAL A 47 -14.46 -18.47 -1.04
CA VAL A 47 -13.84 -18.94 0.22
C VAL A 47 -14.07 -17.89 1.32
N PRO A 48 -14.19 -18.30 2.58
CA PRO A 48 -14.59 -17.38 3.65
C PRO A 48 -13.43 -16.51 4.17
N ARG A 49 -12.17 -16.98 4.06
CA ARG A 49 -10.98 -16.24 4.52
C ARG A 49 -9.85 -16.32 3.51
N VAL A 50 -8.94 -15.34 3.56
CA VAL A 50 -7.73 -15.32 2.71
C VAL A 50 -6.85 -16.54 2.95
N THR A 51 -6.78 -17.04 4.19
CA THR A 51 -6.02 -18.24 4.55
C THR A 51 -6.64 -19.55 4.04
N ASP A 52 -7.90 -19.52 3.61
CA ASP A 52 -8.63 -20.67 3.05
C ASP A 52 -8.50 -20.77 1.52
N LEU A 53 -7.74 -19.86 0.88
CA LEU A 53 -7.43 -19.95 -0.56
C LEU A 53 -6.76 -21.28 -0.91
N PRO A 54 -6.96 -21.82 -2.13
CA PRO A 54 -6.42 -23.13 -2.48
C PRO A 54 -4.89 -23.10 -2.62
N ALA A 55 -4.21 -24.01 -1.91
CA ALA A 55 -2.77 -24.25 -2.09
C ALA A 55 -2.46 -24.82 -3.47
N GLY A 56 -3.32 -25.71 -4.00
CA GLY A 56 -3.10 -26.43 -5.25
C GLY A 56 -1.94 -27.45 -5.16
N PRO A 57 -2.00 -28.59 -5.85
CA PRO A 57 -0.83 -29.47 -5.93
C PRO A 57 0.25 -28.83 -6.82
N PRO A 58 1.56 -29.00 -6.51
CA PRO A 58 2.63 -28.69 -7.44
C PRO A 58 2.39 -29.43 -8.77
N ARG A 59 2.48 -28.72 -9.89
CA ARG A 59 2.36 -29.32 -11.23
C ARG A 59 3.74 -29.51 -11.84
N PRO A 60 3.99 -30.56 -12.65
CA PRO A 60 5.21 -30.68 -13.44
C PRO A 60 5.41 -29.43 -14.30
N GLY A 61 6.56 -28.75 -14.15
CA GLY A 61 6.85 -27.47 -14.82
C GLY A 61 6.28 -26.22 -14.13
N GLY A 62 5.60 -26.35 -13.00
CA GLY A 62 5.04 -25.25 -12.23
C GLY A 62 3.86 -24.55 -12.91
N GLY A 63 3.67 -23.28 -12.58
CA GLY A 63 2.66 -22.39 -13.14
C GLY A 63 1.46 -22.14 -12.23
N PRO A 64 0.53 -21.28 -12.68
CA PRO A 64 -0.61 -20.86 -11.87
C PRO A 64 -1.67 -21.96 -11.74
N HIS A 65 -2.24 -22.09 -10.55
CA HIS A 65 -3.36 -23.00 -10.25
C HIS A 65 -4.62 -22.29 -9.77
N ALA A 66 -4.52 -21.03 -9.33
CA ALA A 66 -5.67 -20.23 -8.91
C ALA A 66 -5.48 -18.74 -9.21
N LEU A 67 -6.58 -18.06 -9.51
CA LEU A 67 -6.66 -16.60 -9.55
C LEU A 67 -7.74 -16.14 -8.56
N ALA A 68 -7.36 -15.32 -7.59
CA ALA A 68 -8.25 -14.84 -6.53
C ALA A 68 -8.56 -13.35 -6.67
N LEU A 69 -9.79 -12.97 -6.31
CA LEU A 69 -10.27 -11.60 -6.19
C LEU A 69 -10.59 -11.34 -4.72
N LEU A 70 -9.76 -10.53 -4.05
CA LEU A 70 -9.85 -10.22 -2.64
C LEU A 70 -10.59 -8.88 -2.47
N PRO A 71 -11.80 -8.89 -1.88
CA PRO A 71 -12.55 -7.66 -1.63
C PRO A 71 -11.98 -6.88 -0.44
N TYR A 72 -12.29 -5.58 -0.38
CA TYR A 72 -11.81 -4.69 0.68
C TYR A 72 -12.21 -5.17 2.08
N ARG A 73 -13.38 -5.80 2.22
CA ARG A 73 -13.88 -6.33 3.50
C ARG A 73 -13.03 -7.46 4.11
N CYS A 74 -12.06 -8.02 3.38
CA CYS A 74 -11.08 -8.95 3.97
C CYS A 74 -10.27 -8.30 5.10
N LEU A 75 -10.24 -6.96 5.21
CA LEU A 75 -9.64 -6.26 6.35
C LEU A 75 -10.27 -6.63 7.71
N ALA A 76 -11.54 -7.04 7.73
CA ALA A 76 -12.20 -7.51 8.94
C ALA A 76 -11.52 -8.76 9.53
N GLU A 77 -10.88 -9.60 8.70
CA GLU A 77 -10.10 -10.77 9.15
C GLU A 77 -8.89 -10.36 10.01
N CYS A 78 -8.41 -9.13 9.84
CA CYS A 78 -7.31 -8.54 10.60
C CYS A 78 -7.79 -7.69 11.79
N GLY A 79 -9.09 -7.67 12.09
CA GLY A 79 -9.67 -6.82 13.14
C GLY A 79 -9.66 -5.33 12.79
N LEU A 80 -9.56 -4.98 11.51
CA LEU A 80 -9.55 -3.59 11.04
C LEU A 80 -10.95 -3.15 10.59
N ASP A 81 -11.27 -1.89 10.86
CA ASP A 81 -12.57 -1.31 10.52
C ASP A 81 -12.79 -1.24 9.01
N CYS A 82 -13.87 -1.83 8.54
CA CYS A 82 -14.35 -1.69 7.17
C CYS A 82 -15.87 -1.90 7.14
N ARG A 83 -16.55 -1.30 6.15
CA ARG A 83 -17.96 -1.58 5.92
C ARG A 83 -18.10 -2.91 5.19
N ASP A 84 -18.75 -3.89 5.82
CA ASP A 84 -19.08 -5.16 5.19
C ASP A 84 -20.27 -4.96 4.23
N ASP A 85 -19.99 -5.10 2.93
CA ASP A 85 -20.99 -5.02 1.85
C ASP A 85 -21.36 -6.40 1.29
N GLY A 86 -20.92 -7.49 1.95
CA GLY A 86 -21.18 -8.86 1.51
C GLY A 86 -20.39 -9.30 0.28
N THR A 87 -19.48 -8.48 -0.26
CA THR A 87 -18.71 -8.84 -1.46
C THR A 87 -17.87 -10.11 -1.20
N PRO A 88 -17.97 -11.14 -2.04
CA PRO A 88 -17.30 -12.41 -1.78
C PRO A 88 -15.81 -12.40 -2.15
N LEU A 89 -15.00 -13.08 -1.34
CA LEU A 89 -13.66 -13.50 -1.75
C LEU A 89 -13.79 -14.64 -2.77
N ARG A 90 -13.53 -14.34 -4.03
CA ARG A 90 -13.73 -15.25 -5.16
C ARG A 90 -12.42 -15.87 -5.61
N VAL A 91 -12.47 -17.12 -6.06
CA VAL A 91 -11.31 -17.82 -6.62
C VAL A 91 -11.68 -18.61 -7.87
N LEU A 92 -11.02 -18.30 -8.98
CA LEU A 92 -11.00 -19.12 -10.19
C LEU A 92 -9.97 -20.24 -10.00
N ARG A 93 -10.44 -21.49 -9.83
CA ARG A 93 -9.57 -22.68 -9.87
C ARG A 93 -9.20 -22.99 -11.31
N ILE A 94 -7.94 -22.78 -11.67
CA ILE A 94 -7.48 -22.85 -13.05
C ILE A 94 -7.39 -24.30 -13.50
N ARG A 95 -8.26 -24.66 -14.45
CA ARG A 95 -8.31 -25.99 -15.08
C ARG A 95 -7.58 -26.01 -16.41
N ARG A 96 -7.71 -24.95 -17.20
CA ARG A 96 -6.97 -24.79 -18.47
C ARG A 96 -6.30 -23.43 -18.51
N ARG A 97 -5.11 -23.40 -19.11
CA ARG A 97 -4.28 -22.22 -19.35
C ARG A 97 -3.83 -22.24 -20.80
N TYR A 98 -3.87 -21.09 -21.46
CA TYR A 98 -3.30 -20.90 -22.79
C TYR A 98 -2.85 -19.45 -22.97
N THR A 99 -2.09 -19.20 -24.02
CA THR A 99 -1.64 -17.87 -24.45
C THR A 99 -2.36 -17.51 -25.74
N ALA A 100 -2.78 -16.25 -25.88
CA ALA A 100 -3.41 -15.74 -27.09
C ALA A 100 -2.84 -14.37 -27.46
N GLY A 101 -2.83 -14.07 -28.77
CA GLY A 101 -2.45 -12.77 -29.30
C GLY A 101 -3.63 -11.81 -29.37
N VAL A 102 -3.34 -10.51 -29.39
CA VAL A 102 -4.35 -9.44 -29.53
C VAL A 102 -5.17 -9.58 -30.82
N ASP A 103 -4.57 -10.05 -31.92
CA ASP A 103 -5.28 -10.25 -33.19
C ASP A 103 -6.33 -11.37 -33.09
N ALA A 104 -6.00 -12.45 -32.38
CA ALA A 104 -6.94 -13.54 -32.13
C ALA A 104 -8.11 -13.09 -31.26
N LEU A 105 -7.87 -12.20 -30.28
CA LEU A 105 -8.92 -11.56 -29.49
C LEU A 105 -9.84 -10.71 -30.38
N ALA A 106 -9.28 -9.87 -31.24
CA ALA A 106 -10.06 -9.04 -32.15
C ALA A 106 -10.94 -9.88 -33.10
N ALA A 107 -10.39 -10.96 -33.66
CA ALA A 107 -11.13 -11.89 -34.51
C ALA A 107 -12.28 -12.59 -33.75
N ALA A 108 -12.02 -13.07 -32.52
CA ALA A 108 -13.05 -13.70 -31.70
C ALA A 108 -14.17 -12.74 -31.29
N LEU A 109 -13.85 -11.47 -31.02
CA LEU A 109 -14.83 -10.42 -30.74
C LEU A 109 -15.67 -10.07 -31.97
N ALA A 110 -15.09 -10.06 -33.17
CA ALA A 110 -15.82 -9.82 -34.42
C ALA A 110 -16.82 -10.95 -34.73
N ALA A 111 -16.53 -12.18 -34.28
CA ALA A 111 -17.40 -13.35 -34.45
C ALA A 111 -18.43 -13.53 -33.31
N ALA A 112 -18.45 -12.66 -32.31
CA ALA A 112 -19.32 -12.81 -31.14
C ALA A 112 -20.80 -12.66 -31.50
N ARG A 113 -21.66 -13.41 -30.79
CA ARG A 113 -23.12 -13.46 -31.06
C ARG A 113 -23.88 -12.21 -30.66
N HIS A 114 -23.38 -11.47 -29.67
CA HIS A 114 -24.03 -10.30 -29.09
C HIS A 114 -23.15 -9.07 -29.28
N GLY A 115 -23.77 -7.88 -29.21
CA GLY A 115 -23.06 -6.61 -29.34
C GLY A 115 -21.83 -6.58 -28.44
N THR A 116 -20.68 -6.28 -29.03
CA THR A 116 -19.39 -6.23 -28.32
C THR A 116 -18.99 -4.81 -27.97
N GLU A 117 -19.69 -3.82 -28.52
CA GLU A 117 -19.38 -2.43 -28.28
C GLU A 117 -19.74 -2.07 -26.83
N PRO A 118 -18.75 -1.67 -26.00
CA PRO A 118 -19.03 -1.14 -24.69
C PRO A 118 -19.60 0.27 -24.91
N ALA A 119 -20.91 0.32 -25.14
CA ALA A 119 -21.72 1.52 -25.12
C ALA A 119 -22.44 1.59 -23.77
N TRP A 120 -22.62 2.80 -23.27
CA TRP A 120 -23.18 3.03 -21.95
C TRP A 120 -24.23 4.15 -21.95
N ASP A 121 -25.16 4.03 -21.02
CA ASP A 121 -26.18 5.03 -20.73
C ASP A 121 -26.02 5.50 -19.28
N ASP A 122 -26.55 6.69 -18.98
CA ASP A 122 -26.61 7.28 -17.63
C ASP A 122 -25.25 7.31 -16.90
N ALA A 123 -24.17 7.56 -17.64
CA ALA A 123 -22.83 7.62 -17.09
C ALA A 123 -22.62 8.88 -16.25
N GLY A 124 -22.35 8.72 -14.95
CA GLY A 124 -22.14 9.84 -14.04
C GLY A 124 -21.58 9.41 -12.69
N PHE A 125 -20.98 10.36 -11.98
CA PHE A 125 -20.64 10.15 -10.58
C PHE A 125 -21.91 10.06 -9.72
N ASP A 126 -21.85 9.29 -8.64
CA ASP A 126 -22.90 9.15 -7.62
C ASP A 126 -23.15 10.43 -6.79
N GLY A 127 -22.41 11.50 -7.09
CA GLY A 127 -22.59 12.86 -6.59
C GLY A 127 -21.83 13.89 -7.42
N THR A 128 -22.05 15.17 -7.11
CA THR A 128 -21.38 16.32 -7.72
C THR A 128 -19.95 16.48 -7.20
N ASP A 129 -19.13 17.28 -7.88
CA ASP A 129 -17.81 17.64 -7.35
C ASP A 129 -17.89 18.49 -6.09
N ALA A 130 -18.95 19.30 -5.96
CA ALA A 130 -19.17 20.11 -4.77
C ALA A 130 -19.41 19.21 -3.55
N GLU A 131 -20.30 18.22 -3.67
CA GLU A 131 -20.55 17.24 -2.61
C GLU A 131 -19.28 16.44 -2.25
N TYR A 132 -18.50 16.00 -3.25
CA TYR A 132 -17.23 15.34 -2.96
C TYR A 132 -16.22 16.28 -2.28
N ALA A 133 -16.14 17.55 -2.70
CA ALA A 133 -15.30 18.55 -2.05
C ALA A 133 -15.75 18.81 -0.61
N ASP A 134 -17.06 18.77 -0.33
CA ASP A 134 -17.57 18.91 1.03
C ASP A 134 -17.14 17.74 1.92
N VAL A 135 -17.21 16.50 1.43
CA VAL A 135 -16.66 15.32 2.12
C VAL A 135 -15.16 15.48 2.38
N VAL A 136 -14.39 15.95 1.39
CA VAL A 136 -12.95 16.21 1.58
C VAL A 136 -12.72 17.27 2.66
N ARG A 137 -13.51 18.34 2.68
CA ARG A 137 -13.41 19.39 3.71
C ARG A 137 -13.68 18.83 5.10
N GLU A 138 -14.73 18.04 5.27
CA GLU A 138 -15.03 17.40 6.55
C GLU A 138 -13.90 16.48 7.03
N VAL A 139 -13.31 15.70 6.12
CA VAL A 139 -12.17 14.83 6.44
C VAL A 139 -10.95 15.65 6.85
N VAL A 140 -10.67 16.74 6.14
CA VAL A 140 -9.59 17.67 6.50
C VAL A 140 -9.83 18.24 7.90
N ASP A 141 -11.01 18.82 8.15
CA ASP A 141 -11.30 19.58 9.36
C ASP A 141 -11.42 18.71 10.62
N HIS A 142 -11.95 17.48 10.48
CA HIS A 142 -12.29 16.65 11.64
C HIS A 142 -11.40 15.42 11.85
N ASP A 143 -10.81 14.88 10.78
CA ASP A 143 -10.07 13.60 10.87
C ASP A 143 -8.56 13.79 10.66
N VAL A 144 -8.18 14.77 9.84
CA VAL A 144 -6.80 14.96 9.37
C VAL A 144 -6.09 16.13 10.04
N ALA A 145 -6.82 17.21 10.35
CA ALA A 145 -6.26 18.39 10.99
C ALA A 145 -5.61 18.02 12.33
N GLY A 146 -4.28 18.17 12.41
CA GLY A 146 -3.49 17.88 13.61
C GLY A 146 -3.19 16.40 13.87
N THR A 147 -3.59 15.46 13.01
CA THR A 147 -3.39 14.01 13.25
C THR A 147 -2.28 13.39 12.40
N GLY A 148 -1.79 14.10 11.37
CA GLY A 148 -0.82 13.57 10.40
C GLY A 148 -1.40 12.48 9.48
N LEU A 149 -2.71 12.25 9.53
CA LEU A 149 -3.43 11.25 8.73
C LEU A 149 -3.40 11.62 7.24
N HIS A 150 -3.09 10.64 6.41
CA HIS A 150 -3.41 10.65 4.99
C HIS A 150 -4.40 9.53 4.72
N VAL A 151 -5.54 9.82 4.10
CA VAL A 151 -6.60 8.83 3.85
C VAL A 151 -7.15 8.98 2.45
N LEU A 152 -7.26 7.86 1.74
CA LEU A 152 -7.90 7.83 0.43
C LEU A 152 -9.41 7.76 0.63
N ILE A 153 -10.14 8.76 0.13
CA ILE A 153 -11.60 8.79 0.11
C ILE A 153 -12.06 8.47 -1.31
N ARG A 154 -13.02 7.55 -1.45
CA ARG A 154 -13.56 7.18 -2.77
C ARG A 154 -14.84 7.95 -3.12
N ARG A 155 -15.12 7.98 -4.42
CA ARG A 155 -16.45 8.16 -5.01
C ARG A 155 -16.62 7.24 -6.21
N ASP A 156 -17.86 6.95 -6.59
CA ASP A 156 -18.15 5.97 -7.63
C ASP A 156 -18.70 6.65 -8.88
N LEU A 157 -18.16 6.31 -10.05
CA LEU A 157 -18.82 6.56 -11.32
C LEU A 157 -19.66 5.32 -11.66
N THR A 158 -20.93 5.55 -11.98
CA THR A 158 -21.85 4.49 -12.39
C THR A 158 -22.34 4.70 -13.81
N ALA A 159 -22.65 3.62 -14.49
CA ALA A 159 -23.27 3.63 -15.82
C ALA A 159 -24.03 2.34 -16.07
N ARG A 160 -24.86 2.30 -17.10
CA ARG A 160 -25.49 1.06 -17.58
C ARG A 160 -24.92 0.69 -18.94
N LEU A 161 -24.30 -0.49 -19.03
CA LEU A 161 -23.82 -1.03 -20.29
C LEU A 161 -24.98 -1.57 -21.12
N ARG A 162 -25.05 -1.14 -22.39
CA ARG A 162 -26.02 -1.64 -23.37
C ARG A 162 -25.78 -3.11 -23.70
N ALA A 163 -24.51 -3.50 -23.75
CA ALA A 163 -24.08 -4.88 -23.89
C ALA A 163 -23.29 -5.33 -22.67
N HIS A 164 -23.64 -6.49 -22.12
CA HIS A 164 -22.96 -7.12 -20.99
C HIS A 164 -22.86 -8.63 -21.22
N GLY A 165 -21.91 -9.25 -20.53
CA GLY A 165 -21.60 -10.67 -20.68
C GLY A 165 -20.21 -10.94 -21.25
N PRO A 166 -19.89 -12.20 -21.58
CA PRO A 166 -18.54 -12.67 -21.90
C PRO A 166 -17.81 -11.85 -22.98
N ALA A 167 -18.49 -11.58 -24.10
CA ALA A 167 -17.89 -10.84 -25.22
C ALA A 167 -17.66 -9.36 -24.89
N ALA A 168 -18.58 -8.73 -24.15
CA ALA A 168 -18.41 -7.35 -23.67
C ALA A 168 -17.21 -7.23 -22.70
N VAL A 169 -16.99 -8.24 -21.86
CA VAL A 169 -15.81 -8.34 -20.99
C VAL A 169 -14.51 -8.45 -21.81
N GLY A 170 -14.50 -9.28 -22.86
CA GLY A 170 -13.39 -9.37 -23.80
C GLY A 170 -13.13 -8.05 -24.54
N ALA A 171 -14.18 -7.32 -24.92
CA ALA A 171 -14.05 -6.02 -25.58
C ALA A 171 -13.49 -4.94 -24.64
N LEU A 172 -13.94 -4.90 -23.38
CA LEU A 172 -13.36 -4.03 -22.35
C LEU A 172 -11.87 -4.32 -22.16
N PHE A 173 -11.50 -5.60 -22.04
CA PHE A 173 -10.10 -6.02 -21.98
C PHE A 173 -9.28 -5.53 -23.18
N HIS A 174 -9.79 -5.76 -24.41
CA HIS A 174 -9.14 -5.33 -25.64
C HIS A 174 -8.86 -3.82 -25.65
N ARG A 175 -9.84 -3.00 -25.27
CA ARG A 175 -9.67 -1.54 -25.21
C ARG A 175 -8.71 -1.10 -24.10
N LEU A 176 -8.75 -1.76 -22.93
CA LEU A 176 -7.84 -1.48 -21.81
C LEU A 176 -6.38 -1.76 -22.15
N LEU A 177 -6.08 -2.75 -23.01
CA LEU A 177 -4.72 -3.04 -23.47
C LEU A 177 -4.07 -1.85 -24.18
N ALA A 178 -4.88 -1.01 -24.85
CA ALA A 178 -4.45 0.17 -25.60
C ALA A 178 -4.42 1.45 -24.75
N VAL A 179 -5.37 1.61 -23.82
CA VAL A 179 -5.50 2.83 -23.00
C VAL A 179 -4.37 2.97 -21.98
N GLU A 180 -3.93 1.86 -21.37
CA GLU A 180 -2.87 1.86 -20.35
C GLU A 180 -1.78 0.82 -20.68
N PRO A 181 -0.95 1.03 -21.73
CA PRO A 181 0.10 0.09 -22.12
C PRO A 181 1.16 -0.09 -21.02
N GLY A 182 1.25 0.87 -20.10
CA GLY A 182 2.16 0.87 -18.95
C GLY A 182 1.67 0.09 -17.72
N ALA A 183 0.43 -0.42 -17.73
CA ALA A 183 -0.16 -1.10 -16.57
C ALA A 183 0.69 -2.31 -16.13
N HIS A 184 0.81 -2.51 -14.82
CA HIS A 184 1.42 -3.71 -14.27
C HIS A 184 0.63 -4.94 -14.69
N TRP A 185 -0.69 -4.90 -14.50
CA TRP A 185 -1.64 -5.89 -14.99
C TRP A 185 -2.75 -5.20 -15.79
N THR A 186 -3.02 -5.69 -16.99
CA THR A 186 -4.32 -5.52 -17.65
C THR A 186 -5.07 -6.82 -17.50
N PHE A 187 -6.31 -6.81 -17.05
CA PHE A 187 -7.06 -8.03 -16.79
C PHE A 187 -8.55 -7.87 -17.06
N ALA A 188 -9.22 -8.99 -17.31
CA ALA A 188 -10.66 -9.11 -17.26
C ALA A 188 -11.06 -10.50 -16.75
N VAL A 189 -11.93 -10.55 -15.76
CA VAL A 189 -12.40 -11.78 -15.11
C VAL A 189 -13.92 -11.84 -15.25
N TYR A 190 -14.43 -12.94 -15.80
CA TYR A 190 -15.87 -13.25 -15.86
C TYR A 190 -16.18 -14.39 -14.90
N THR A 191 -17.16 -14.20 -14.01
CA THR A 191 -17.42 -15.17 -12.93
C THR A 191 -18.25 -16.38 -13.35
N GLY A 192 -18.77 -16.42 -14.57
CA GLY A 192 -19.61 -17.51 -15.08
C GLY A 192 -21.06 -17.48 -14.57
N GLY A 193 -21.90 -18.30 -15.23
CA GLY A 193 -23.31 -18.50 -14.89
C GLY A 193 -24.28 -17.48 -15.50
N PRO A 194 -25.60 -17.68 -15.34
CA PRO A 194 -26.66 -16.90 -16.03
C PRO A 194 -26.69 -15.39 -15.70
N ARG A 195 -26.02 -14.98 -14.62
CA ARG A 195 -25.85 -13.57 -14.20
C ARG A 195 -24.40 -13.30 -13.82
N GLY A 196 -23.46 -13.88 -14.56
CA GLY A 196 -22.03 -13.72 -14.31
C GLY A 196 -21.64 -12.24 -14.23
N ALA A 197 -21.01 -11.86 -13.12
CA ALA A 197 -20.41 -10.54 -12.97
C ALA A 197 -19.02 -10.55 -13.64
N ALA A 198 -18.46 -9.36 -13.81
CA ALA A 198 -17.12 -9.21 -14.33
C ALA A 198 -16.35 -8.09 -13.65
N LEU A 199 -15.03 -8.25 -13.63
CA LEU A 199 -14.09 -7.19 -13.29
C LEU A 199 -13.15 -7.00 -14.48
N ALA A 200 -12.96 -5.76 -14.93
CA ALA A 200 -12.01 -5.45 -16.01
C ALA A 200 -11.19 -4.21 -15.64
N GLY A 201 -9.87 -4.32 -15.63
CA GLY A 201 -9.02 -3.24 -15.14
C GLY A 201 -7.62 -3.20 -15.76
N ALA A 202 -6.98 -2.04 -15.61
CA ALA A 202 -5.59 -1.81 -15.99
C ALA A 202 -4.85 -1.19 -14.79
N SER A 203 -4.42 -2.04 -13.87
CA SER A 203 -3.80 -1.63 -12.63
C SER A 203 -2.32 -1.29 -12.85
N PRO A 204 -1.86 -0.08 -12.48
CA PRO A 204 -0.46 0.31 -12.58
C PRO A 204 0.39 -0.25 -11.43
N GLN A 205 -0.24 -0.70 -10.35
CA GLN A 205 0.43 -0.97 -9.08
C GLN A 205 0.42 -2.47 -8.73
N ALA A 206 1.62 -3.05 -8.67
CA ALA A 206 1.85 -4.33 -8.01
C ALA A 206 1.71 -4.16 -6.50
N HIS A 207 1.26 -5.20 -5.80
CA HIS A 207 1.16 -5.16 -4.33
C HIS A 207 2.27 -5.98 -3.67
N VAL A 208 2.13 -7.31 -3.66
CA VAL A 208 3.09 -8.26 -3.10
C VAL A 208 3.41 -9.37 -4.11
N ARG A 209 4.67 -9.82 -4.15
CA ARG A 209 5.09 -10.97 -4.96
C ARG A 209 5.87 -11.95 -4.13
N VAL A 210 5.62 -13.24 -4.32
CA VAL A 210 6.44 -14.34 -3.79
C VAL A 210 7.02 -15.11 -4.96
N ARG A 211 8.35 -15.24 -4.99
CA ARG A 211 9.12 -15.93 -6.04
C ARG A 211 10.32 -16.59 -5.38
N HIS A 212 10.54 -17.88 -5.63
CA HIS A 212 11.67 -18.65 -5.09
C HIS A 212 11.83 -18.51 -3.55
N GLY A 213 10.72 -18.55 -2.82
CA GLY A 213 10.71 -18.36 -1.36
C GLY A 213 11.06 -16.96 -0.85
N ARG A 214 11.15 -15.97 -1.75
CA ARG A 214 11.38 -14.55 -1.40
C ARG A 214 10.11 -13.74 -1.63
N VAL A 215 9.77 -12.89 -0.67
CA VAL A 215 8.67 -11.94 -0.76
C VAL A 215 9.21 -10.55 -1.12
N ALA A 216 8.47 -9.79 -1.92
CA ALA A 216 8.83 -8.42 -2.25
C ALA A 216 7.62 -7.51 -2.47
N LEU A 217 7.76 -6.27 -2.05
CA LEU A 217 6.85 -5.16 -2.33
C LEU A 217 7.59 -4.06 -3.10
N SER A 218 6.85 -3.12 -3.67
CA SER A 218 7.40 -2.05 -4.52
C SER A 218 6.77 -0.72 -4.18
N PRO A 219 7.09 -0.17 -2.98
CA PRO A 219 6.55 1.10 -2.53
C PRO A 219 6.85 2.19 -3.56
N MET A 220 5.81 2.93 -3.93
CA MET A 220 5.89 4.02 -4.89
C MET A 220 5.12 5.23 -4.40
N CYS A 221 5.76 6.39 -4.53
CA CYS A 221 5.16 7.67 -4.16
C CYS A 221 5.79 8.82 -4.95
N GLY A 222 5.09 9.93 -4.89
CA GLY A 222 5.44 11.16 -5.57
C GLY A 222 5.18 11.12 -7.07
N THR A 223 4.66 12.19 -7.65
CA THR A 223 4.12 12.17 -9.03
C THR A 223 4.61 13.36 -9.83
N LEU A 224 5.50 13.12 -10.79
CA LEU A 224 5.84 14.09 -11.81
C LEU A 224 4.96 13.88 -13.04
N ARG A 225 4.19 14.90 -13.44
CA ARG A 225 3.45 14.87 -14.71
C ARG A 225 4.42 15.00 -15.88
N LEU A 226 4.29 14.12 -16.86
CA LEU A 226 5.13 14.16 -18.06
C LEU A 226 4.56 15.19 -19.05
N PRO A 227 5.40 16.05 -19.65
CA PRO A 227 4.94 17.02 -20.63
C PRO A 227 4.39 16.34 -21.89
N PRO A 228 3.40 16.94 -22.57
CA PRO A 228 2.96 16.46 -23.88
C PRO A 228 4.09 16.62 -24.90
N GLY A 229 4.53 15.52 -25.53
CA GLY A 229 5.46 15.57 -26.66
C GLY A 229 6.95 15.28 -26.37
N GLY A 230 7.32 14.76 -25.19
CA GLY A 230 8.68 14.29 -24.96
C GLY A 230 8.99 13.92 -23.49
N PRO A 231 10.15 13.30 -23.23
CA PRO A 231 10.57 13.00 -21.86
C PRO A 231 10.96 14.29 -21.11
N PRO A 232 10.86 14.33 -19.77
CA PRO A 232 11.12 15.53 -18.98
C PRO A 232 12.62 15.89 -19.02
N ALA A 233 12.95 17.17 -18.83
CA ALA A 233 14.36 17.57 -18.77
C ALA A 233 15.02 17.03 -17.49
N ALA A 234 16.34 16.81 -17.53
CA ALA A 234 17.07 16.35 -16.36
C ALA A 234 16.97 17.33 -15.18
N ALA A 235 16.85 18.63 -15.45
CA ALA A 235 16.65 19.65 -14.42
C ALA A 235 15.31 19.49 -13.69
N ASP A 236 14.23 19.18 -14.41
CA ASP A 236 12.91 18.93 -13.83
C ASP A 236 12.91 17.68 -12.96
N LEU A 237 13.59 16.62 -13.43
CA LEU A 237 13.79 15.40 -12.65
C LEU A 237 14.58 15.65 -11.37
N VAL A 238 15.66 16.45 -11.43
CA VAL A 238 16.43 16.83 -10.24
C VAL A 238 15.60 17.69 -9.29
N ALA A 239 14.80 18.64 -9.79
CA ALA A 239 13.92 19.46 -8.97
C ALA A 239 12.87 18.60 -8.24
N PHE A 240 12.23 17.67 -8.96
CA PHE A 240 11.34 16.67 -8.39
C PHE A 240 12.04 15.79 -7.34
N LEU A 241 13.28 15.36 -7.63
CA LEU A 241 14.10 14.59 -6.68
C LEU A 241 14.64 15.42 -5.49
N ARG A 242 14.51 16.75 -5.51
CA ARG A 242 14.88 17.62 -4.38
C ARG A 242 13.70 18.09 -3.58
N ASP A 243 12.48 17.86 -4.06
CA ASP A 243 11.29 18.17 -3.29
C ASP A 243 11.27 17.32 -2.01
N ARG A 244 11.33 18.03 -0.88
CA ARG A 244 11.37 17.43 0.45
C ARG A 244 10.05 16.70 0.75
N LYS A 245 8.91 17.26 0.32
CA LYS A 245 7.60 16.65 0.51
C LYS A 245 7.55 15.27 -0.14
N GLU A 246 8.00 15.18 -1.39
CA GLU A 246 8.00 13.93 -2.15
C GLU A 246 8.94 12.88 -1.52
N SER A 247 10.08 13.30 -0.96
CA SER A 247 10.99 12.42 -0.21
C SER A 247 10.39 11.91 1.10
N GLU A 248 9.76 12.80 1.88
CA GLU A 248 9.11 12.50 3.16
C GLU A 248 7.93 11.53 2.96
N GLU A 249 7.07 11.81 1.96
CA GLU A 249 5.96 10.93 1.60
C GLU A 249 6.45 9.55 1.14
N LEU A 250 7.51 9.48 0.32
CA LEU A 250 8.09 8.19 -0.06
C LEU A 250 8.65 7.43 1.16
N GLY A 251 9.31 8.10 2.10
CA GLY A 251 9.81 7.50 3.33
C GLY A 251 8.70 6.87 4.16
N ALA A 252 7.63 7.63 4.40
CA ALA A 252 6.41 7.14 5.04
C ALA A 252 5.80 5.95 4.26
N VAL A 253 5.91 5.99 2.93
CA VAL A 253 5.46 4.90 2.05
C VAL A 253 6.19 3.61 2.31
N ILE A 254 7.51 3.70 2.31
CA ILE A 254 8.40 2.57 2.54
C ILE A 254 8.25 2.04 3.96
N ASP A 255 8.13 2.88 4.99
CA ASP A 255 8.04 2.43 6.38
C ASP A 255 6.83 1.52 6.63
N ALA A 256 5.64 1.89 6.14
CA ALA A 256 4.47 1.04 6.36
C ALA A 256 4.54 -0.27 5.56
N GLU A 257 5.09 -0.24 4.33
CA GLU A 257 5.28 -1.47 3.55
C GLU A 257 6.41 -2.35 4.11
N LEU A 258 7.43 -1.75 4.72
CA LEU A 258 8.50 -2.45 5.43
C LEU A 258 7.95 -3.15 6.67
N ALA A 259 7.09 -2.47 7.44
CA ALA A 259 6.35 -3.08 8.54
C ALA A 259 5.51 -4.28 8.08
N MET A 260 4.81 -4.17 6.95
CA MET A 260 4.09 -5.29 6.34
C MET A 260 5.03 -6.45 5.99
N LEU A 261 6.16 -6.14 5.32
CA LEU A 261 7.15 -7.14 4.92
C LEU A 261 7.71 -7.91 6.12
N CYS A 262 8.05 -7.21 7.21
CA CYS A 262 8.57 -7.81 8.44
C CYS A 262 7.57 -8.72 9.16
N ARG A 263 6.26 -8.63 8.88
CA ARG A 263 5.25 -9.56 9.41
C ARG A 263 5.16 -10.87 8.63
N VAL A 264 5.62 -10.87 7.37
CA VAL A 264 5.45 -11.99 6.43
C VAL A 264 6.78 -12.60 5.98
N SER A 265 7.87 -12.21 6.65
CA SER A 265 9.23 -12.64 6.34
C SER A 265 10.08 -12.63 7.61
N ASP A 266 10.61 -13.80 7.97
CA ASP A 266 11.56 -13.94 9.08
C ASP A 266 13.03 -13.88 8.62
N GLY A 267 13.26 -13.80 7.31
CA GLY A 267 14.59 -13.75 6.73
C GLY A 267 15.18 -12.35 6.56
N ASP A 268 16.26 -12.28 5.80
CA ASP A 268 17.01 -11.06 5.54
C ASP A 268 16.18 -10.07 4.72
N ILE A 269 15.89 -8.92 5.32
CA ILE A 269 15.18 -7.82 4.68
C ILE A 269 16.16 -6.88 3.99
N ARG A 270 15.83 -6.49 2.74
CA ARG A 270 16.63 -5.58 1.92
C ARG A 270 15.79 -4.50 1.26
N LEU A 271 16.29 -3.28 1.28
CA LEU A 271 15.77 -2.09 0.61
C LEU A 271 16.69 -1.69 -0.57
N GLU A 272 16.09 -1.60 -1.76
CA GLU A 272 16.73 -1.20 -3.01
C GLU A 272 16.04 0.06 -3.57
N GLY A 273 16.82 1.06 -3.97
CA GLY A 273 16.32 2.33 -4.50
C GLY A 273 16.87 3.56 -3.76
N PRO A 274 16.26 4.75 -3.96
CA PRO A 274 15.11 4.99 -4.84
C PRO A 274 15.47 4.95 -6.33
N GLN A 275 14.46 4.75 -7.17
CA GLN A 275 14.55 4.75 -8.64
C GLN A 275 13.38 5.54 -9.23
N LEU A 276 13.57 6.10 -10.42
CA LEU A 276 12.47 6.71 -11.17
C LEU A 276 11.71 5.63 -11.96
N ARG A 277 10.40 5.58 -11.78
CA ARG A 277 9.52 4.61 -12.43
C ARG A 277 8.53 5.33 -13.36
N PRO A 278 8.76 5.28 -14.69
CA PRO A 278 7.84 5.87 -15.64
C PRO A 278 6.56 5.05 -15.78
N LEU A 279 5.43 5.75 -15.79
CA LEU A 279 4.10 5.26 -16.22
C LEU A 279 3.66 6.03 -17.47
N ALA A 280 2.47 5.74 -18.00
CA ALA A 280 2.02 6.27 -19.29
C ALA A 280 2.00 7.81 -19.39
N ARG A 281 1.67 8.49 -18.28
CA ARG A 281 1.52 9.97 -18.23
C ARG A 281 2.27 10.63 -17.08
N VAL A 282 2.81 9.83 -16.18
CA VAL A 282 3.43 10.29 -14.93
C VAL A 282 4.69 9.49 -14.65
N LEU A 283 5.56 10.03 -13.82
CA LEU A 283 6.75 9.37 -13.33
C LEU A 283 6.75 9.42 -11.80
N HIS A 284 6.98 8.26 -11.19
CA HIS A 284 7.01 8.12 -9.73
C HIS A 284 8.43 7.87 -9.22
N THR A 285 8.67 8.17 -7.95
CA THR A 285 9.81 7.61 -7.24
C THR A 285 9.38 6.28 -6.63
N ALA A 286 10.19 5.23 -6.78
CA ALA A 286 9.88 3.91 -6.25
C ALA A 286 11.11 3.27 -5.59
N CYS A 287 10.83 2.43 -4.59
CA CYS A 287 11.80 1.52 -4.00
C CYS A 287 11.31 0.09 -4.17
N ARG A 288 12.19 -0.87 -3.92
CA ARG A 288 11.87 -2.29 -3.77
C ARG A 288 12.32 -2.73 -2.40
N ILE A 289 11.41 -3.34 -1.65
CA ILE A 289 11.73 -4.01 -0.40
C ILE A 289 11.52 -5.50 -0.59
N SER A 290 12.41 -6.32 -0.04
CA SER A 290 12.33 -7.78 -0.18
C SER A 290 12.87 -8.52 1.02
N GLY A 291 12.29 -9.68 1.31
CA GLY A 291 12.69 -10.57 2.40
C GLY A 291 12.92 -11.99 1.90
N SER A 292 13.86 -12.70 2.50
CA SER A 292 13.96 -14.17 2.34
C SER A 292 13.03 -14.90 3.32
N ALA A 293 12.79 -16.20 3.10
CA ALA A 293 11.91 -16.99 3.95
C ALA A 293 10.50 -16.40 4.07
N ALA A 294 9.86 -16.18 2.92
CA ALA A 294 8.45 -15.79 2.87
C ALA A 294 7.58 -16.83 3.58
N LEU A 295 6.57 -16.37 4.32
CA LEU A 295 5.46 -17.24 4.74
C LEU A 295 4.76 -17.82 3.49
N SER A 296 3.95 -18.88 3.68
CA SER A 296 3.10 -19.39 2.61
C SER A 296 2.31 -18.26 1.94
N VAL A 297 2.00 -18.38 0.66
CA VAL A 297 1.37 -17.30 -0.13
C VAL A 297 0.07 -16.79 0.49
N ARG A 298 -0.69 -17.67 1.14
CA ARG A 298 -1.94 -17.36 1.85
C ARG A 298 -1.72 -16.48 3.08
N HIS A 299 -0.73 -16.83 3.89
CA HIS A 299 -0.34 -16.03 5.06
C HIS A 299 0.34 -14.72 4.63
N THR A 300 1.12 -14.74 3.55
CA THR A 300 1.70 -13.52 2.96
C THR A 300 0.60 -12.57 2.48
N LEU A 301 -0.44 -13.06 1.80
CA LEU A 301 -1.59 -12.25 1.40
C LEU A 301 -2.31 -11.67 2.63
N ALA A 302 -2.65 -12.51 3.62
CA ALA A 302 -3.34 -12.07 4.84
C ALA A 302 -2.54 -11.01 5.62
N GLY A 303 -1.21 -11.17 5.74
CA GLY A 303 -0.35 -10.23 6.45
C GLY A 303 -0.07 -8.92 5.71
N THR A 304 -0.46 -8.81 4.44
CA THR A 304 -0.23 -7.63 3.58
C THR A 304 -1.52 -6.97 3.10
N LEU A 305 -2.70 -7.33 3.63
CA LEU A 305 -3.94 -6.61 3.33
C LEU A 305 -3.87 -5.19 3.92
N PHE A 306 -4.00 -4.11 3.15
CA PHE A 306 -3.88 -3.94 1.71
C PHE A 306 -2.85 -2.83 1.45
N ALA A 307 -2.64 -2.43 0.19
CA ALA A 307 -1.73 -1.35 -0.15
C ALA A 307 -2.14 -0.04 0.55
N ALA A 308 -1.22 0.55 1.33
CA ALA A 308 -1.46 1.82 2.00
C ALA A 308 -1.76 2.98 1.03
N THR A 309 -1.33 2.90 -0.23
CA THR A 309 -1.68 3.88 -1.28
C THR A 309 -3.16 3.85 -1.68
N ALA A 310 -3.87 2.74 -1.41
CA ALA A 310 -5.30 2.59 -1.68
C ALA A 310 -6.17 2.86 -0.43
N VAL A 311 -5.55 3.07 0.74
CA VAL A 311 -6.22 3.19 2.03
C VAL A 311 -5.80 4.47 2.74
N GLY A 312 -4.55 4.58 3.14
CA GLY A 312 -4.04 5.69 3.93
C GLY A 312 -3.03 5.26 4.99
N ARG A 313 -2.57 6.23 5.78
CA ARG A 313 -1.63 6.08 6.90
C ARG A 313 -1.91 7.11 8.01
N PRO A 314 -1.77 6.74 9.30
CA PRO A 314 -1.63 5.37 9.81
C PRO A 314 -2.77 4.48 9.31
N PHE A 315 -2.47 3.25 8.93
CA PHE A 315 -3.35 2.36 8.17
C PHE A 315 -4.64 2.05 8.92
N ALA A 316 -4.55 1.71 10.21
CA ALA A 316 -5.73 1.44 11.04
C ALA A 316 -6.63 2.68 11.20
N ASP A 317 -6.01 3.87 11.35
CA ASP A 317 -6.73 5.13 11.50
C ASP A 317 -7.43 5.51 10.20
N ALA A 318 -6.77 5.30 9.06
CA ALA A 318 -7.37 5.48 7.73
C ALA A 318 -8.54 4.52 7.50
N CYS A 319 -8.42 3.25 7.91
CA CYS A 319 -9.53 2.27 7.86
C CYS A 319 -10.74 2.77 8.67
N ARG A 320 -10.51 3.27 9.90
CA ARG A 320 -11.56 3.87 10.74
C ARG A 320 -12.26 5.05 10.06
N VAL A 321 -11.50 5.93 9.42
CA VAL A 321 -12.06 7.12 8.75
C VAL A 321 -12.87 6.71 7.52
N ILE A 322 -12.35 5.80 6.70
CA ILE A 322 -13.07 5.23 5.55
C ILE A 322 -14.39 4.61 5.98
N ALA A 323 -14.36 3.79 7.04
CA ALA A 323 -15.52 3.12 7.60
C ALA A 323 -16.54 4.07 8.25
N ARG A 324 -16.16 5.32 8.56
CA ARG A 324 -17.10 6.37 8.99
C ARG A 324 -17.61 7.20 7.81
N ARG A 325 -16.74 7.63 6.91
CA ARG A 325 -17.00 8.71 5.93
C ARG A 325 -17.59 8.23 4.61
N GLU A 326 -17.24 7.04 4.13
CA GLU A 326 -17.82 6.54 2.86
C GLU A 326 -19.29 6.13 3.06
N PRO A 327 -20.19 6.17 2.07
CA PRO A 327 -21.59 5.79 2.31
C PRO A 327 -21.81 4.27 2.27
N THR A 328 -20.98 3.54 1.53
CA THR A 328 -21.13 2.08 1.30
C THR A 328 -19.78 1.36 1.43
N GLY A 329 -19.78 0.02 1.40
CA GLY A 329 -18.54 -0.76 1.29
C GLY A 329 -17.90 -0.67 -0.10
N ARG A 330 -16.59 -0.89 -0.16
CA ARG A 330 -15.76 -0.65 -1.36
C ARG A 330 -15.88 -1.72 -2.44
N GLY A 331 -16.55 -2.84 -2.17
CA GLY A 331 -16.50 -4.02 -3.02
C GLY A 331 -15.07 -4.49 -3.20
N TYR A 332 -14.61 -4.55 -4.45
CA TYR A 332 -13.25 -4.90 -4.77
C TYR A 332 -12.29 -3.70 -4.84
N TYR A 333 -12.77 -2.46 -4.77
CA TYR A 333 -11.92 -1.27 -4.85
C TYR A 333 -10.92 -1.22 -3.70
N GLY A 334 -9.63 -1.08 -4.03
CA GLY A 334 -8.54 -1.10 -3.06
C GLY A 334 -8.18 -2.50 -2.53
N GLY A 335 -8.90 -3.54 -2.97
CA GLY A 335 -8.55 -4.94 -2.74
C GLY A 335 -7.46 -5.45 -3.69
N LEU A 336 -7.38 -6.77 -3.90
CA LEU A 336 -6.33 -7.40 -4.73
C LEU A 336 -6.89 -8.38 -5.76
N ILE A 337 -6.24 -8.42 -6.91
CA ILE A 337 -6.23 -9.61 -7.78
C ILE A 337 -4.91 -10.34 -7.57
N ALA A 338 -4.97 -11.65 -7.36
CA ALA A 338 -3.83 -12.48 -7.03
C ALA A 338 -3.77 -13.73 -7.91
N LEU A 339 -2.62 -14.00 -8.53
CA LEU A 339 -2.33 -15.23 -9.25
C LEU A 339 -1.42 -16.11 -8.38
N LEU A 340 -1.97 -17.24 -7.95
CA LEU A 340 -1.30 -18.22 -7.10
C LEU A 340 -0.84 -19.39 -7.97
N GLY A 341 0.39 -19.85 -7.75
CA GLY A 341 1.02 -20.90 -8.51
C GLY A 341 2.10 -21.63 -7.74
N HIS A 342 2.90 -22.38 -8.49
CA HIS A 342 4.17 -22.92 -8.04
C HIS A 342 5.26 -22.62 -9.07
N ASP A 343 6.51 -22.50 -8.63
CA ASP A 343 7.65 -22.50 -9.55
C ASP A 343 7.98 -23.93 -10.05
N GLY A 344 8.98 -24.04 -10.94
CA GLY A 344 9.38 -25.33 -11.50
C GLY A 344 9.93 -26.33 -10.48
N GLU A 345 10.30 -25.87 -9.28
CA GLU A 345 10.78 -26.70 -8.18
C GLU A 345 9.66 -26.99 -7.16
N GLY A 346 8.42 -26.58 -7.45
CA GLY A 346 7.26 -26.83 -6.60
C GLY A 346 7.12 -25.90 -5.39
N ARG A 347 7.88 -24.80 -5.32
CA ARG A 347 7.68 -23.79 -4.27
C ARG A 347 6.50 -22.89 -4.62
N GLU A 348 5.74 -22.45 -3.61
CA GLU A 348 4.60 -21.55 -3.84
C GLU A 348 5.04 -20.23 -4.48
N ASP A 349 4.19 -19.72 -5.36
CA ASP A 349 4.44 -18.58 -6.23
C ASP A 349 3.25 -17.61 -6.20
N LEU A 350 3.50 -16.31 -6.14
CA LEU A 350 2.46 -15.28 -6.02
C LEU A 350 2.80 -14.03 -6.82
N ASP A 351 1.86 -13.57 -7.63
CA ASP A 351 1.89 -12.27 -8.29
C ASP A 351 0.56 -11.55 -8.08
N THR A 352 0.59 -10.26 -7.75
CA THR A 352 -0.63 -9.51 -7.36
C THR A 352 -0.65 -8.09 -7.91
N ALA A 353 -1.86 -7.58 -8.13
CA ALA A 353 -2.09 -6.17 -8.44
C ALA A 353 -3.20 -5.59 -7.55
N VAL A 354 -3.08 -4.30 -7.24
CA VAL A 354 -4.12 -3.56 -6.50
C VAL A 354 -5.31 -3.30 -7.41
N LEU A 355 -6.52 -3.56 -6.93
CA LEU A 355 -7.77 -3.32 -7.67
C LEU A 355 -8.16 -1.84 -7.63
N ILE A 356 -7.39 -1.05 -8.37
CA ILE A 356 -7.66 0.33 -8.76
C ILE A 356 -7.76 0.40 -10.28
N ARG A 357 -8.36 1.46 -10.83
CA ARG A 357 -8.59 1.57 -12.29
C ARG A 357 -9.24 0.31 -12.85
N THR A 358 -10.36 -0.07 -12.23
CA THR A 358 -11.07 -1.33 -12.49
C THR A 358 -12.55 -1.05 -12.56
N PHE A 359 -13.19 -1.55 -13.61
CA PHE A 359 -14.63 -1.61 -13.77
C PHE A 359 -15.16 -2.87 -13.08
N GLU A 360 -16.14 -2.71 -12.20
CA GLU A 360 -17.00 -3.78 -11.71
C GLU A 360 -18.29 -3.77 -12.52
N VAL A 361 -18.59 -4.87 -13.22
CA VAL A 361 -19.77 -5.01 -14.07
C VAL A 361 -20.66 -6.11 -13.51
N SER A 362 -21.86 -5.76 -13.08
CA SER A 362 -22.86 -6.74 -12.64
C SER A 362 -23.38 -7.58 -13.81
N GLY A 363 -23.94 -8.76 -13.53
CA GLY A 363 -24.62 -9.59 -14.53
C GLY A 363 -25.86 -8.95 -15.18
N GLN A 364 -26.26 -7.75 -14.76
CA GLN A 364 -27.34 -6.96 -15.36
C GLN A 364 -26.82 -5.73 -16.13
N GLY A 365 -25.50 -5.62 -16.31
CA GLY A 365 -24.87 -4.53 -17.05
C GLY A 365 -24.69 -3.23 -16.27
N ARG A 366 -25.01 -3.17 -14.96
CA ARG A 366 -24.57 -2.03 -14.14
C ARG A 366 -23.06 -2.03 -14.01
N LEU A 367 -22.42 -0.95 -14.44
CA LEU A 367 -20.99 -0.70 -14.32
C LEU A 367 -20.73 0.27 -13.18
N LYS A 368 -19.68 -0.02 -12.40
CA LYS A 368 -19.14 0.85 -11.36
C LYS A 368 -17.64 1.02 -11.59
N LEU A 369 -17.15 2.25 -11.60
CA LEU A 369 -15.75 2.62 -11.56
C LEU A 369 -15.49 3.46 -10.31
N SER A 370 -14.88 2.86 -9.30
CA SER A 370 -14.47 3.58 -8.09
C SER A 370 -13.14 4.30 -8.30
N VAL A 371 -13.09 5.56 -7.93
CA VAL A 371 -11.88 6.39 -7.92
C VAL A 371 -11.78 7.15 -6.60
N GLY A 372 -10.59 7.60 -6.24
CA GLY A 372 -10.40 8.34 -5.00
C GLY A 372 -9.16 9.22 -5.04
N ALA A 373 -9.09 10.11 -4.05
CA ALA A 373 -7.97 11.01 -3.83
C ALA A 373 -7.47 10.87 -2.39
N THR A 374 -6.16 11.00 -2.22
CA THR A 374 -5.53 10.92 -0.90
C THR A 374 -5.64 12.28 -0.22
N VAL A 375 -6.51 12.37 0.78
CA VAL A 375 -6.73 13.57 1.59
C VAL A 375 -5.69 13.61 2.71
N GLY A 376 -4.94 14.71 2.80
CA GLY A 376 -3.98 14.97 3.87
C GLY A 376 -4.09 16.41 4.40
N PRO A 377 -3.24 16.83 5.37
CA PRO A 377 -3.41 18.10 6.09
C PRO A 377 -3.36 19.37 5.22
N ARG A 378 -2.85 19.25 3.99
CA ARG A 378 -2.70 20.36 3.03
C ARG A 378 -3.54 20.15 1.76
N SER A 379 -4.48 19.21 1.77
CA SER A 379 -5.36 18.95 0.63
C SER A 379 -6.32 20.10 0.40
N ALA A 380 -6.53 20.44 -0.87
CA ALA A 380 -7.49 21.46 -1.28
C ALA A 380 -8.74 20.78 -1.86
N PRO A 381 -9.95 20.91 -1.25
CA PRO A 381 -11.12 20.12 -1.61
C PRO A 381 -11.47 20.07 -3.10
N ALA A 382 -11.47 21.22 -3.78
CA ALA A 382 -11.76 21.30 -5.20
C ALA A 382 -10.68 20.62 -6.07
N ALA A 383 -9.42 20.66 -5.65
CA ALA A 383 -8.32 20.01 -6.35
C ALA A 383 -8.43 18.48 -6.25
N GLU A 384 -8.82 17.95 -5.09
CA GLU A 384 -9.04 16.51 -4.90
C GLU A 384 -10.23 15.99 -5.74
N ALA A 385 -11.30 16.78 -5.85
CA ALA A 385 -12.41 16.48 -6.76
C ALA A 385 -11.97 16.45 -8.24
N ALA A 386 -11.16 17.42 -8.66
CA ALA A 386 -10.60 17.44 -10.01
C ALA A 386 -9.66 16.25 -10.28
N GLU A 387 -8.87 15.83 -9.28
CA GLU A 387 -7.99 14.67 -9.37
C GLU A 387 -8.77 13.37 -9.61
N THR A 388 -9.86 13.14 -8.87
CA THR A 388 -10.69 11.95 -9.07
C THR A 388 -11.33 11.91 -10.46
N ARG A 389 -11.77 13.07 -11.00
CA ARG A 389 -12.26 13.14 -12.39
C ARG A 389 -11.16 12.81 -13.39
N ALA A 390 -9.96 13.34 -13.21
CA ALA A 390 -8.83 13.03 -14.09
C ALA A 390 -8.45 11.55 -14.07
N LYS A 391 -8.47 10.91 -12.88
CA LYS A 391 -8.25 9.46 -12.72
C LYS A 391 -9.33 8.63 -13.42
N ALA A 392 -10.59 9.04 -13.32
CA ALA A 392 -11.69 8.37 -14.02
C ALA A 392 -11.56 8.54 -15.54
N ALA A 393 -11.42 9.78 -16.02
CA ALA A 393 -11.36 10.13 -17.44
C ALA A 393 -10.28 9.34 -18.21
N ALA A 394 -9.14 9.08 -17.58
CA ALA A 394 -8.09 8.23 -18.15
C ALA A 394 -8.64 6.86 -18.59
N LEU A 395 -9.46 6.22 -17.76
CA LEU A 395 -10.09 4.94 -18.06
C LEU A 395 -11.31 5.05 -18.95
N LEU A 396 -12.10 6.12 -18.83
CA LEU A 396 -13.34 6.29 -19.60
C LEU A 396 -13.11 6.41 -21.11
N SER A 397 -11.88 6.75 -21.53
CA SER A 397 -11.49 6.70 -22.95
C SER A 397 -11.74 5.35 -23.62
N VAL A 398 -11.88 4.24 -22.87
CA VAL A 398 -12.32 2.95 -23.43
C VAL A 398 -13.74 2.99 -24.00
N PHE A 399 -14.56 3.99 -23.67
CA PHE A 399 -15.93 4.16 -24.18
C PHE A 399 -16.03 5.23 -25.28
N GLU A 400 -14.95 5.96 -25.57
CA GLU A 400 -14.93 6.99 -26.61
C GLU A 400 -15.07 6.35 -28.00
N GLY A 401 -16.10 6.79 -28.75
CA GLY A 401 -16.54 6.20 -30.03
C GLY A 401 -17.96 5.63 -30.01
N ALA A 402 -18.49 5.27 -28.83
CA ALA A 402 -19.76 4.55 -28.68
C ALA A 402 -21.00 5.44 -28.37
N GLY A 403 -20.86 6.77 -28.46
CA GLY A 403 -21.82 7.76 -27.93
C GLY A 403 -22.49 8.68 -28.95
N ARG A 404 -22.87 8.20 -30.14
CA ARG A 404 -23.72 8.98 -31.06
C ARG A 404 -24.90 8.16 -31.53
N THR A 405 -26.05 8.32 -30.87
CA THR A 405 -27.38 8.21 -31.49
C THR A 405 -28.45 8.65 -30.48
N GLY A 406 -29.20 9.71 -30.83
CA GLY A 406 -30.47 10.06 -30.18
C GLY A 406 -30.66 11.55 -29.87
N ASP A 407 -30.87 12.40 -30.88
CA ASP A 407 -32.14 13.13 -31.12
C ASP A 407 -32.01 13.97 -32.41
N GLY A 408 -33.11 14.11 -33.16
CA GLY A 408 -33.16 14.67 -34.51
C GLY A 408 -33.52 16.16 -34.57
N GLY A 409 -33.82 16.65 -35.77
CA GLY A 409 -34.51 17.93 -35.95
C GLY A 409 -33.67 19.02 -36.59
N THR A 410 -34.28 19.63 -37.61
CA THR A 410 -33.86 20.79 -38.39
C THR A 410 -33.40 21.99 -37.53
N GLY A 411 -32.44 22.73 -38.07
CA GLY A 411 -31.69 23.81 -37.43
C GLY A 411 -32.48 24.88 -36.67
N ARG A 412 -31.84 25.40 -35.62
CA ARG A 412 -31.71 26.84 -35.34
C ARG A 412 -30.59 27.09 -34.33
N ASP A 413 -29.81 28.13 -34.63
CA ASP A 413 -28.62 28.61 -33.92
C ASP A 413 -28.82 28.87 -32.42
N ARG A 414 -27.86 28.45 -31.59
CA ARG A 414 -27.47 29.16 -30.36
C ARG A 414 -25.95 29.07 -30.09
N PRO A 415 -25.33 30.14 -29.56
CA PRO A 415 -23.88 30.30 -29.48
C PRO A 415 -23.31 29.76 -28.17
N GLY A 416 -22.14 29.10 -28.25
CA GLY A 416 -21.42 28.57 -27.10
C GLY A 416 -20.26 27.67 -27.51
N ASP A 417 -19.47 28.10 -28.48
CA ASP A 417 -18.34 27.34 -29.03
C ASP A 417 -17.05 27.77 -28.29
N ALA A 418 -16.81 27.19 -27.11
CA ALA A 418 -15.60 27.46 -26.31
C ALA A 418 -14.97 26.21 -25.67
N ASP A 419 -15.50 25.00 -25.91
CA ASP A 419 -15.02 23.78 -25.22
C ASP A 419 -14.54 22.67 -26.18
N ARG A 420 -14.26 23.02 -27.44
CA ARG A 420 -13.88 22.07 -28.50
C ARG A 420 -12.38 21.94 -28.76
N ALA A 421 -11.53 22.58 -27.96
CA ALA A 421 -10.09 22.63 -28.15
C ALA A 421 -9.30 21.92 -27.02
N MET A 422 -9.51 20.61 -26.83
CA MET A 422 -8.56 19.80 -26.06
C MET A 422 -8.66 18.31 -26.45
N ARG A 423 -8.14 17.96 -27.63
CA ARG A 423 -7.98 16.56 -28.07
C ARG A 423 -6.49 16.25 -28.22
N PRO A 424 -5.83 15.56 -27.29
CA PRO A 424 -4.49 15.05 -27.52
C PRO A 424 -4.57 13.78 -28.39
N ARG A 425 -3.83 13.75 -29.50
CA ARG A 425 -3.54 12.51 -30.23
C ARG A 425 -2.79 11.56 -29.30
N VAL A 426 -3.28 10.33 -29.14
CA VAL A 426 -2.64 9.28 -28.35
C VAL A 426 -1.53 8.65 -29.19
N THR A 427 -0.30 9.09 -29.00
CA THR A 427 0.90 8.35 -29.40
C THR A 427 1.41 7.56 -28.20
N ALA A 428 1.81 6.30 -28.40
CA ALA A 428 2.44 5.51 -27.36
C ALA A 428 3.66 6.27 -26.78
N PRO A 429 3.84 6.31 -25.45
CA PRO A 429 5.02 6.95 -24.87
C PRO A 429 6.27 6.18 -25.33
N GLU A 430 7.21 6.89 -25.96
CA GLU A 430 8.54 6.34 -26.22
C GLU A 430 9.21 5.94 -24.89
N PRO A 431 10.14 4.95 -24.91
CA PRO A 431 10.91 4.60 -23.72
C PRO A 431 11.58 5.85 -23.12
N LEU A 432 11.25 6.14 -21.86
CA LEU A 432 11.89 7.19 -21.03
C LEU A 432 13.33 6.80 -20.66
N ASP A 433 14.22 6.64 -21.65
CA ASP A 433 15.58 6.12 -21.42
C ASP A 433 16.77 7.05 -21.77
N PRO A 434 16.59 8.34 -22.11
CA PRO A 434 17.70 9.31 -22.02
C PRO A 434 17.81 10.14 -20.71
N PRO A 435 16.77 10.83 -20.19
CA PRO A 435 16.97 11.80 -19.09
C PRO A 435 17.01 11.19 -17.69
N THR A 436 16.41 10.01 -17.47
CA THR A 436 16.45 9.30 -16.18
C THR A 436 17.84 8.77 -15.83
N ARG A 437 18.71 8.57 -16.83
CA ARG A 437 20.11 8.14 -16.69
C ARG A 437 21.12 9.27 -16.72
N HIS A 438 20.66 10.52 -16.84
CA HIS A 438 21.53 11.68 -16.87
C HIS A 438 22.39 11.74 -15.58
N PRO A 439 23.70 12.08 -15.64
CA PRO A 439 24.58 12.03 -14.47
C PRO A 439 24.08 12.81 -13.26
N SER A 440 23.43 13.97 -13.47
CA SER A 440 22.85 14.76 -12.37
C SER A 440 21.67 14.06 -11.67
N VAL A 441 20.85 13.33 -12.43
CA VAL A 441 19.71 12.57 -11.90
C VAL A 441 20.24 11.36 -11.12
N THR A 442 21.21 10.64 -11.68
CA THR A 442 21.89 9.52 -11.01
C THR A 442 22.56 9.96 -9.71
N ALA A 443 23.23 11.12 -9.70
CA ALA A 443 23.84 11.68 -8.50
C ALA A 443 22.81 12.04 -7.43
N GLU A 444 21.65 12.61 -7.81
CA GLU A 444 20.59 12.94 -6.86
C GLU A 444 19.90 11.69 -6.29
N LEU A 445 19.67 10.66 -7.12
CA LEU A 445 19.20 9.34 -6.66
C LEU A 445 20.18 8.71 -5.66
N ALA A 446 21.49 8.81 -5.91
CA ALA A 446 22.52 8.33 -4.99
C ALA A 446 22.52 9.11 -3.66
N ARG A 447 22.32 10.44 -3.70
CA ARG A 447 22.16 11.27 -2.49
C ARG A 447 20.93 10.87 -1.69
N ARG A 448 19.78 10.63 -2.33
CA ARG A 448 18.58 10.12 -1.66
C ARG A 448 18.84 8.74 -1.04
N ARG A 449 19.50 7.83 -1.77
CA ARG A 449 19.85 6.49 -1.27
C ARG A 449 20.72 6.56 -0.02
N ALA A 450 21.71 7.46 0.03
CA ALA A 450 22.59 7.62 1.19
C ALA A 450 21.84 8.08 2.46
N ARG A 451 20.71 8.77 2.30
CA ARG A 451 19.83 9.20 3.41
C ARG A 451 18.87 8.12 3.89
N LEU A 452 18.81 6.97 3.24
CA LEU A 452 18.02 5.83 3.72
C LEU A 452 18.84 4.99 4.71
N SER A 453 18.14 4.35 5.65
CA SER A 453 18.71 3.45 6.66
C SER A 453 19.74 2.49 6.08
N ALA A 454 20.94 2.51 6.65
CA ALA A 454 22.03 1.62 6.26
C ALA A 454 21.69 0.15 6.54
N HIS A 455 21.01 -0.13 7.66
CA HIS A 455 20.59 -1.48 8.07
C HIS A 455 19.75 -2.18 7.01
N TRP A 456 18.77 -1.47 6.45
CA TRP A 456 17.88 -2.03 5.43
C TRP A 456 18.53 -2.09 4.04
N ARG A 457 19.43 -1.16 3.70
CA ARG A 457 20.11 -1.15 2.38
C ARG A 457 21.12 -2.28 2.26
N ASP A 458 21.92 -2.47 3.30
CA ASP A 458 23.08 -3.33 3.33
C ASP A 458 22.99 -4.25 4.57
N PRO A 459 22.02 -5.19 4.60
CA PRO A 459 21.81 -6.06 5.76
C PRO A 459 23.06 -6.91 5.99
N VAL A 460 23.56 -6.90 7.23
CA VAL A 460 24.68 -7.73 7.65
C VAL A 460 24.24 -9.20 7.53
N ARG A 461 24.98 -10.00 6.75
CA ARG A 461 24.69 -11.43 6.60
C ARG A 461 24.74 -12.11 7.97
N PRO A 462 23.90 -13.12 8.25
CA PRO A 462 24.01 -13.95 9.46
C PRO A 462 25.30 -14.78 9.41
N GLY A 463 26.41 -14.15 9.76
CA GLY A 463 27.76 -14.71 9.79
C GLY A 463 28.56 -13.95 10.83
N GLY A 464 28.15 -14.12 12.09
CA GLY A 464 28.65 -13.36 13.24
C GLY A 464 27.50 -12.85 14.11
N ARG A 465 26.63 -13.75 14.60
CA ARG A 465 25.77 -13.38 15.73
C ARG A 465 26.71 -13.16 16.92
N PRO A 466 26.73 -11.99 17.58
CA PRO A 466 27.40 -11.90 18.87
C PRO A 466 26.76 -12.93 19.81
N GLU A 467 27.58 -13.72 20.51
CA GLU A 467 27.12 -14.79 21.41
C GLU A 467 26.32 -14.27 22.63
N SER A 468 26.09 -12.96 22.74
CA SER A 468 25.61 -12.26 23.94
C SER A 468 24.29 -11.46 23.75
N GLY A 469 23.40 -11.91 22.87
CA GLY A 469 22.08 -11.31 22.70
C GLY A 469 21.18 -11.41 23.93
N ARG A 470 20.57 -10.29 24.36
CA ARG A 470 19.58 -10.26 25.45
C ARG A 470 18.24 -10.92 25.05
N SER A 471 17.51 -11.43 26.04
CA SER A 471 16.09 -11.72 25.92
C SER A 471 15.28 -10.41 26.00
N VAL A 472 14.46 -10.17 24.98
CA VAL A 472 13.68 -8.96 24.81
C VAL A 472 12.20 -9.31 24.69
N LEU A 473 11.38 -8.71 25.55
CA LEU A 473 9.93 -8.67 25.41
C LEU A 473 9.53 -7.33 24.78
N LEU A 474 9.11 -7.35 23.52
CA LEU A 474 8.57 -6.18 22.83
C LEU A 474 7.05 -6.15 22.97
N VAL A 475 6.55 -5.14 23.68
CA VAL A 475 5.12 -4.91 23.91
C VAL A 475 4.54 -4.16 22.72
N ASP A 476 3.66 -4.82 21.96
CA ASP A 476 2.98 -4.19 20.83
C ASP A 476 1.84 -3.29 21.31
N ALA A 477 2.03 -1.98 21.14
CA ALA A 477 1.07 -0.93 21.47
C ALA A 477 0.12 -0.61 20.28
N ALA A 478 -0.10 -1.59 19.39
CA ALA A 478 -0.82 -1.44 18.12
C ALA A 478 -0.11 -0.48 17.15
N GLY A 479 1.23 -0.50 17.17
CA GLY A 479 2.07 0.25 16.24
C GLY A 479 2.40 -0.58 15.00
N GLU A 480 2.33 0.04 13.83
CA GLU A 480 2.70 -0.62 12.58
C GLU A 480 4.20 -0.97 12.57
N GLU A 481 5.02 -0.14 13.21
CA GLU A 481 6.47 -0.21 13.24
C GLU A 481 7.01 -1.32 14.15
N THR A 482 6.16 -1.93 15.00
CA THR A 482 6.56 -2.98 15.94
C THR A 482 7.26 -4.15 15.25
N ALA A 483 6.77 -4.58 14.08
CA ALA A 483 7.38 -5.68 13.34
C ALA A 483 8.78 -5.33 12.81
N ALA A 484 8.96 -4.12 12.27
CA ALA A 484 10.26 -3.66 11.79
C ALA A 484 11.28 -3.53 12.93
N LEU A 485 10.84 -3.03 14.10
CA LEU A 485 11.67 -2.96 15.30
C LEU A 485 12.08 -4.35 15.79
N ALA A 486 11.15 -5.32 15.79
CA ALA A 486 11.46 -6.70 16.16
C ALA A 486 12.50 -7.33 15.21
N THR A 487 12.35 -7.13 13.89
CA THR A 487 13.32 -7.61 12.91
C THR A 487 14.71 -6.99 13.12
N MET A 488 14.78 -5.67 13.35
CA MET A 488 16.06 -5.00 13.61
C MET A 488 16.73 -5.51 14.90
N LEU A 489 15.98 -5.67 15.98
CA LEU A 489 16.48 -6.23 17.24
C LEU A 489 17.02 -7.66 17.07
N ARG A 490 16.31 -8.51 16.32
CA ARG A 490 16.79 -9.87 15.99
C ARG A 490 18.05 -9.81 15.13
N GLY A 491 18.14 -8.87 14.20
CA GLY A 491 19.34 -8.60 13.39
C GLY A 491 20.55 -8.18 14.22
N LEU A 492 20.33 -7.51 15.36
CA LEU A 492 21.36 -7.19 16.35
C LEU A 492 21.73 -8.38 17.27
N GLY A 493 21.11 -9.55 17.07
CA GLY A 493 21.40 -10.78 17.82
C GLY A 493 20.50 -11.02 19.03
N HIS A 494 19.51 -10.17 19.30
CA HIS A 494 18.59 -10.36 20.43
C HIS A 494 17.56 -11.47 20.18
N THR A 495 17.15 -12.15 21.25
CA THR A 495 15.97 -13.03 21.22
C THR A 495 14.74 -12.19 21.52
N VAL A 496 13.83 -12.05 20.55
CA VAL A 496 12.71 -11.10 20.64
C VAL A 496 11.37 -11.82 20.59
N GLU A 497 10.64 -11.74 21.70
CA GLU A 497 9.23 -12.10 21.81
C GLU A 497 8.38 -10.84 21.65
N VAL A 498 7.39 -10.87 20.74
CA VAL A 498 6.44 -9.77 20.56
C VAL A 498 5.10 -10.19 21.16
N ARG A 499 4.53 -9.38 22.06
CA ARG A 499 3.22 -9.65 22.67
C ARG A 499 2.31 -8.43 22.62
N PRO A 500 1.01 -8.59 22.29
CA PRO A 500 0.03 -7.52 22.40
C PRO A 500 -0.03 -6.95 23.82
N TRP A 501 -0.18 -5.63 23.95
CA TRP A 501 -0.21 -4.94 25.25
C TRP A 501 -1.16 -5.57 26.27
N GLY A 502 -2.38 -5.96 25.87
CA GLY A 502 -3.38 -6.54 26.77
C GLY A 502 -2.93 -7.87 27.38
N ALA A 503 -2.23 -8.70 26.59
CA ALA A 503 -1.67 -9.96 27.06
C ALA A 503 -0.50 -9.75 28.04
N VAL A 504 0.22 -8.64 27.92
CA VAL A 504 1.30 -8.27 28.85
C VAL A 504 0.72 -7.66 30.12
N VAL A 505 -0.32 -6.83 30.03
CA VAL A 505 -1.06 -6.31 31.20
C VAL A 505 -1.55 -7.45 32.09
N ALA A 506 -2.15 -8.49 31.50
CA ALA A 506 -2.67 -9.65 32.22
C ALA A 506 -1.58 -10.52 32.88
N ALA A 507 -0.36 -10.49 32.36
CA ALA A 507 0.74 -11.38 32.77
C ALA A 507 1.99 -10.61 33.26
N ALA A 508 1.83 -9.35 33.68
CA ALA A 508 2.97 -8.49 34.00
C ALA A 508 3.84 -9.08 35.13
N GLU A 509 3.20 -9.69 36.14
CA GLU A 509 3.89 -10.27 37.29
C GLU A 509 4.75 -11.49 36.93
N SER A 510 4.37 -12.25 35.89
CA SER A 510 5.12 -13.42 35.45
C SER A 510 6.31 -13.11 34.54
N VAL A 511 6.50 -11.85 34.15
CA VAL A 511 7.68 -11.44 33.35
C VAL A 511 8.93 -11.49 34.24
N ASP A 512 9.95 -12.24 33.80
CA ASP A 512 11.25 -12.33 34.49
C ASP A 512 11.87 -10.93 34.61
N PRO A 513 12.23 -10.46 35.83
CA PRO A 513 12.90 -9.18 36.06
C PRO A 513 14.22 -8.95 35.30
N ARG A 514 14.84 -10.01 34.75
CA ARG A 514 16.05 -9.93 33.91
C ARG A 514 15.73 -9.72 32.42
N THR A 515 14.50 -9.97 31.99
CA THR A 515 14.06 -9.72 30.60
C THR A 515 14.07 -8.23 30.32
N THR A 516 14.66 -7.83 29.20
CA THR A 516 14.57 -6.44 28.75
C THR A 516 13.18 -6.21 28.17
N VAL A 517 12.40 -5.32 28.78
CA VAL A 517 11.07 -4.95 28.30
C VAL A 517 11.19 -3.72 27.43
N ILE A 518 10.60 -3.76 26.24
CA ILE A 518 10.49 -2.62 25.33
C ILE A 518 9.01 -2.30 25.16
N LEU A 519 8.60 -1.10 25.57
CA LEU A 519 7.30 -0.53 25.23
C LEU A 519 7.37 -0.03 23.78
N GLY A 520 6.62 -0.71 22.90
CA GLY A 520 6.65 -0.46 21.48
C GLY A 520 6.03 0.89 21.06
N PRO A 521 6.22 1.25 19.78
CA PRO A 521 5.55 2.39 19.18
C PRO A 521 4.04 2.13 19.02
N GLY A 522 3.29 3.19 18.81
CA GLY A 522 1.84 3.10 18.59
C GLY A 522 1.19 4.48 18.40
N PRO A 523 -0.04 4.53 17.86
CA PRO A 523 -0.80 5.76 17.73
C PRO A 523 -1.41 6.21 19.06
N GLY A 524 -1.81 7.48 19.17
CA GLY A 524 -2.59 8.01 20.30
C GLY A 524 -1.84 9.02 21.17
N ASP A 525 -2.60 9.77 21.96
CA ASP A 525 -2.08 10.66 22.98
C ASP A 525 -1.62 9.82 24.20
N PRO A 526 -0.34 9.90 24.62
CA PRO A 526 0.21 9.15 25.74
C PRO A 526 -0.49 9.41 27.09
N PHE A 527 -1.24 10.50 27.22
CA PHE A 527 -1.95 10.86 28.45
C PHE A 527 -3.46 11.08 28.25
N ALA A 528 -4.03 10.63 27.12
CA ALA A 528 -5.47 10.69 26.90
C ALA A 528 -6.25 9.99 28.03
N PRO A 529 -7.26 10.64 28.63
CA PRO A 529 -8.18 9.98 29.54
C PRO A 529 -9.13 9.05 28.76
N GLY A 530 -9.44 7.88 29.34
CA GLY A 530 -10.47 6.97 28.80
C GLY A 530 -10.03 6.04 27.66
N ASP A 531 -8.76 6.03 27.26
CA ASP A 531 -8.20 4.99 26.38
C ASP A 531 -7.60 3.85 27.23
N ASP A 532 -8.26 2.69 27.22
CA ASP A 532 -7.86 1.51 28.00
C ASP A 532 -6.46 0.99 27.65
N ARG A 533 -6.05 1.09 26.39
CA ARG A 533 -4.71 0.70 25.95
C ARG A 533 -3.67 1.66 26.52
N ILE A 534 -3.91 2.97 26.43
CA ILE A 534 -3.01 3.98 26.99
C ILE A 534 -2.92 3.83 28.50
N ALA A 535 -4.05 3.66 29.20
CA ALA A 535 -4.08 3.41 30.64
C ALA A 535 -3.32 2.14 31.03
N GLY A 536 -3.54 1.04 30.29
CA GLY A 536 -2.84 -0.23 30.48
C GLY A 536 -1.33 -0.12 30.28
N LEU A 537 -0.88 0.54 29.21
CA LEU A 537 0.53 0.76 28.91
C LEU A 537 1.21 1.67 29.95
N ARG A 538 0.53 2.73 30.42
CA ARG A 538 1.01 3.56 31.55
C ARG A 538 1.20 2.72 32.80
N GLY A 539 0.23 1.84 33.10
CA GLY A 539 0.32 0.91 34.22
C GLY A 539 1.51 -0.05 34.10
N LEU A 540 1.75 -0.60 32.90
CA LEU A 540 2.92 -1.44 32.63
C LEU A 540 4.24 -0.69 32.84
N ALA A 541 4.36 0.51 32.27
CA ALA A 541 5.55 1.35 32.43
C ALA A 541 5.87 1.58 33.91
N ALA A 542 4.88 2.01 34.70
CA ALA A 542 5.04 2.23 36.13
C ALA A 542 5.46 0.97 36.90
N ARG A 543 4.81 -0.17 36.61
CA ARG A 543 5.12 -1.45 37.28
C ARG A 543 6.54 -1.93 37.00
N PHE A 544 6.97 -1.92 35.73
CA PHE A 544 8.31 -2.39 35.37
C PHE A 544 9.40 -1.47 35.92
N LEU A 545 9.18 -0.15 35.92
CA LEU A 545 10.08 0.80 36.57
C LEU A 545 10.18 0.53 38.09
N ALA A 546 9.05 0.32 38.78
CA ALA A 546 9.02 0.05 40.23
C ALA A 546 9.73 -1.26 40.60
N ARG A 547 9.64 -2.29 39.75
CA ARG A 547 10.33 -3.58 39.93
C ARG A 547 11.81 -3.53 39.53
N GLY A 548 12.27 -2.42 38.96
CA GLY A 548 13.63 -2.30 38.43
C GLY A 548 13.90 -3.17 37.21
N THR A 549 12.87 -3.63 36.49
CA THR A 549 13.02 -4.37 35.23
C THR A 549 13.68 -3.45 34.18
N PRO A 550 14.64 -3.92 33.35
CA PRO A 550 15.21 -3.11 32.29
C PRO A 550 14.10 -2.72 31.32
N THR A 551 13.77 -1.43 31.26
CA THR A 551 12.57 -0.94 30.57
C THR A 551 12.94 0.15 29.59
N PHE A 552 12.67 -0.09 28.31
CA PHE A 552 12.93 0.86 27.23
C PHE A 552 11.65 1.22 26.49
N GLY A 553 11.64 2.33 25.76
CA GLY A 553 10.47 2.79 25.03
C GLY A 553 10.81 3.47 23.72
N PHE A 554 9.95 3.30 22.72
CA PHE A 554 10.07 3.95 21.41
C PHE A 554 8.76 4.62 21.01
N GLY A 555 8.82 5.83 20.45
CA GLY A 555 7.64 6.60 20.07
C GLY A 555 6.66 6.79 21.24
N LEU A 556 5.45 6.22 21.13
CA LEU A 556 4.48 6.21 22.23
C LEU A 556 5.06 5.61 23.52
N GLY A 557 5.74 4.46 23.44
CA GLY A 557 6.37 3.83 24.60
C GLY A 557 7.39 4.73 25.29
N PHE A 558 8.12 5.56 24.54
CA PHE A 558 9.05 6.54 25.09
C PHE A 558 8.32 7.66 25.85
N HIS A 559 7.26 8.21 25.27
CA HIS A 559 6.45 9.23 25.92
C HIS A 559 5.80 8.76 27.22
N LEU A 560 5.34 7.50 27.24
CA LEU A 560 4.80 6.86 28.44
C LEU A 560 5.87 6.72 29.54
N LEU A 561 7.11 6.39 29.17
CA LEU A 561 8.23 6.35 30.12
C LEU A 561 8.56 7.72 30.68
N LEU A 562 8.59 8.78 29.85
CA LEU A 562 8.78 10.14 30.34
C LEU A 562 7.70 10.51 31.38
N GLY A 563 6.45 10.15 31.12
CA GLY A 563 5.35 10.35 32.07
C GLY A 563 5.56 9.57 33.37
N GLY A 564 5.88 8.28 33.28
CA GLY A 564 6.12 7.42 34.46
C GLY A 564 7.29 7.87 35.33
N LEU A 565 8.31 8.50 34.73
CA LEU A 565 9.47 9.04 35.44
C LEU A 565 9.24 10.47 35.99
N GLY A 566 8.11 11.10 35.65
CA GLY A 566 7.81 12.48 35.99
C GLY A 566 8.66 13.50 35.22
N LEU A 567 9.08 13.15 34.00
CA LEU A 567 9.88 14.00 33.10
C LEU A 567 9.03 14.67 32.00
N ALA A 568 7.81 14.16 31.76
CA ALA A 568 6.90 14.71 30.77
C ALA A 568 6.30 16.07 31.19
N GLY A 569 6.16 16.95 30.21
CA GLY A 569 5.49 18.24 30.30
C GLY A 569 4.22 18.25 29.44
N THR A 570 4.10 19.24 28.56
CA THR A 570 2.94 19.41 27.68
C THR A 570 2.97 18.45 26.50
N VAL A 571 1.82 17.88 26.15
CA VAL A 571 1.61 17.07 24.95
C VAL A 571 1.01 17.92 23.85
N ARG A 572 1.48 17.69 22.62
CA ARG A 572 1.00 18.39 21.43
C ARG A 572 0.77 17.39 20.30
N PRO A 573 -0.25 17.59 19.46
CA PRO A 573 -0.38 16.82 18.24
C PRO A 573 0.83 17.05 17.33
N TRP A 574 1.33 15.98 16.71
CA TRP A 574 2.36 16.03 15.69
C TRP A 574 1.72 16.38 14.35
N GLY A 575 1.88 17.62 13.91
CA GLY A 575 1.24 18.15 12.70
C GLY A 575 1.98 17.88 11.40
N GLY A 576 3.04 17.05 11.38
CA GLY A 576 3.93 16.86 10.24
C GLY A 576 3.86 15.46 9.62
N ALA A 577 4.16 15.36 8.31
CA ALA A 577 4.50 14.08 7.71
C ALA A 577 5.78 13.50 8.34
N PRO A 578 6.03 12.18 8.25
CA PRO A 578 7.30 11.61 8.68
C PRO A 578 8.49 12.33 8.03
N ALA A 579 9.41 12.80 8.87
CA ALA A 579 10.49 13.68 8.42
C ALA A 579 11.83 13.33 9.06
N GLN A 580 12.91 13.60 8.31
CA GLN A 580 14.27 13.47 8.79
C GLN A 580 14.72 14.72 9.52
N HIS A 581 15.35 14.52 10.66
CA HIS A 581 15.98 15.58 11.44
C HIS A 581 17.39 15.17 11.84
N GLU A 582 18.32 16.12 11.75
CA GLU A 582 19.65 15.97 12.35
C GLU A 582 19.58 16.37 13.82
N ILE A 583 20.05 15.50 14.70
CA ILE A 583 20.10 15.72 16.15
C ILE A 583 21.42 15.23 16.75
N ASP A 584 21.77 15.77 17.92
CA ASP A 584 22.90 15.28 18.72
C ASP A 584 22.39 14.36 19.83
N VAL A 585 22.71 13.07 19.74
CA VAL A 585 22.24 12.04 20.67
C VAL A 585 23.37 11.07 20.98
N LEU A 586 23.52 10.66 22.24
CA LEU A 586 24.57 9.73 22.68
C LEU A 586 25.99 10.15 22.23
N GLY A 587 26.25 11.46 22.14
CA GLY A 587 27.55 12.01 21.72
C GLY A 587 27.81 11.95 20.21
N ARG A 588 26.80 11.68 19.40
CA ARG A 588 26.89 11.59 17.93
C ARG A 588 25.87 12.52 17.27
N ARG A 589 26.29 13.17 16.18
CA ARG A 589 25.36 13.84 15.26
C ARG A 589 24.79 12.81 14.30
N VAL A 590 23.48 12.62 14.31
CA VAL A 590 22.79 11.56 13.56
C VAL A 590 21.57 12.10 12.83
N THR A 591 21.16 11.41 11.76
CA THR A 591 19.90 11.67 11.04
C THR A 591 18.85 10.63 11.44
N VAL A 592 17.74 11.10 12.02
CA VAL A 592 16.66 10.24 12.55
C VAL A 592 15.31 10.58 11.93
N GLY A 593 14.47 9.56 11.78
CA GLY A 593 13.09 9.68 11.30
C GLY A 593 12.12 9.85 12.46
N TYR A 594 11.41 10.97 12.49
CA TYR A 594 10.27 11.16 13.38
C TYR A 594 8.98 10.80 12.65
N ALA A 595 8.16 10.00 13.30
CA ALA A 595 6.79 9.71 12.88
C ALA A 595 5.93 9.49 14.13
N GLY A 596 4.67 9.90 14.08
CA GLY A 596 3.77 9.74 15.20
C GLY A 596 2.61 10.72 15.14
N THR A 597 1.76 10.66 16.16
CA THR A 597 0.57 11.51 16.27
C THR A 597 0.74 12.62 17.31
N HIS A 598 1.70 12.50 18.23
CA HIS A 598 1.91 13.44 19.33
C HIS A 598 3.40 13.56 19.68
N THR A 599 3.79 14.74 20.18
CA THR A 599 5.07 14.98 20.87
C THR A 599 4.85 15.38 22.31
N VAL A 600 5.87 15.15 23.13
CA VAL A 600 5.88 15.49 24.55
C VAL A 600 7.06 16.38 24.84
N SER A 601 6.78 17.58 25.37
CA SER A 601 7.82 18.46 25.91
C SER A 601 8.31 17.96 27.27
N ALA A 602 9.50 18.39 27.67
CA ALA A 602 10.03 18.16 29.01
C ALA A 602 9.31 19.03 30.04
N GLY A 603 9.11 18.47 31.24
CA GLY A 603 8.65 19.24 32.40
C GLY A 603 9.69 20.27 32.86
N PRO A 604 9.29 21.28 33.66
CA PRO A 604 10.16 22.39 34.07
C PRO A 604 11.48 21.96 34.74
N ASP A 605 11.45 20.86 35.51
CA ASP A 605 12.60 20.33 36.25
C ASP A 605 13.14 19.00 35.67
N ALA A 606 12.81 18.68 34.42
CA ALA A 606 13.12 17.38 33.82
C ALA A 606 14.62 17.05 33.88
N ASP A 607 15.51 17.97 33.54
CA ASP A 607 16.97 17.73 33.57
C ASP A 607 17.52 17.53 34.99
N ILE A 608 16.93 18.21 35.99
CA ILE A 608 17.32 18.06 37.39
C ILE A 608 16.88 16.67 37.88
N ARG A 609 15.63 16.31 37.59
CA ARG A 609 15.04 15.03 37.97
C ARG A 609 15.73 13.86 37.27
N ALA A 610 16.02 13.97 35.97
CA ALA A 610 16.77 12.97 35.22
C ALA A 610 18.14 12.71 35.85
N ARG A 611 18.89 13.77 36.17
CA ARG A 611 20.19 13.63 36.86
C ARG A 611 20.08 12.93 38.22
N ARG A 612 19.05 13.25 39.02
CA ARG A 612 18.79 12.56 40.30
C ARG A 612 18.47 11.07 40.13
N LEU A 613 17.87 10.70 39.01
CA LEU A 613 17.57 9.32 38.65
C LEU A 613 18.73 8.60 37.95
N GLY A 614 19.89 9.26 37.77
CA GLY A 614 21.02 8.70 37.04
C GLY A 614 20.76 8.56 35.53
N LEU A 615 19.92 9.44 34.97
CA LEU A 615 19.50 9.44 33.58
C LEU A 615 20.08 10.63 32.83
N ASN A 616 20.45 10.39 31.58
CA ASN A 616 20.83 11.42 30.61
C ASN A 616 19.67 11.67 29.65
N LEU A 617 19.37 12.94 29.38
CA LEU A 617 18.37 13.39 28.43
C LEU A 617 19.06 14.08 27.24
N TRP A 618 18.54 13.80 26.04
CA TRP A 618 18.89 14.53 24.81
C TRP A 618 17.62 15.09 24.21
N TYR A 619 17.74 16.22 23.53
CA TYR A 619 16.61 16.95 22.98
C TYR A 619 16.62 16.90 21.46
N GLY A 620 15.40 16.95 20.90
CA GLY A 620 15.16 16.91 19.47
C GLY A 620 15.34 18.26 18.78
N PRO A 621 14.89 18.36 17.52
CA PRO A 621 14.99 19.60 16.73
C PRO A 621 14.08 20.71 17.26
N HIS A 622 13.05 20.36 18.03
CA HIS A 622 12.10 21.31 18.62
C HIS A 622 12.46 21.61 20.07
N ARG A 623 12.33 22.88 20.44
CA ARG A 623 12.79 23.38 21.74
C ARG A 623 12.05 22.68 22.88
N GLY A 624 12.81 22.00 23.72
CA GLY A 624 12.30 21.37 24.94
C GLY A 624 11.60 20.03 24.73
N GLU A 625 11.69 19.41 23.55
CA GLU A 625 11.17 18.06 23.31
C GLU A 625 12.29 17.02 23.48
N PRO A 626 12.22 16.10 24.45
CA PRO A 626 13.21 15.03 24.57
C PRO A 626 13.19 14.11 23.35
N ALA A 627 14.35 13.90 22.74
CA ALA A 627 14.56 12.93 21.66
C ALA A 627 15.00 11.57 22.17
N ALA A 628 15.74 11.54 23.29
CA ALA A 628 16.27 10.32 23.85
C ALA A 628 16.46 10.41 25.37
N LEU A 629 16.46 9.23 25.98
CA LEU A 629 16.76 9.01 27.39
C LEU A 629 17.69 7.80 27.51
N ARG A 630 18.70 7.87 28.39
CA ARG A 630 19.52 6.69 28.73
C ARG A 630 19.98 6.73 30.18
N GLY A 631 19.79 5.63 30.87
CA GLY A 631 20.37 5.27 32.15
C GLY A 631 20.72 3.78 32.20
N PRO A 632 21.09 3.24 33.37
CA PRO A 632 21.60 1.88 33.48
C PRO A 632 20.62 0.78 33.07
N ARG A 633 19.33 0.98 33.34
CA ARG A 633 18.25 0.01 33.06
C ARG A 633 17.01 0.65 32.43
N THR A 634 17.13 1.90 31.98
CA THR A 634 16.01 2.65 31.43
C THR A 634 16.48 3.54 30.29
N GLY A 635 15.73 3.57 29.19
CA GLY A 635 16.08 4.45 28.08
C GLY A 635 15.07 4.39 26.95
N GLY A 636 15.36 5.07 25.85
CA GLY A 636 14.46 5.07 24.71
C GLY A 636 14.66 6.23 23.77
N PHE A 637 13.90 6.21 22.68
CA PHE A 637 13.89 7.27 21.67
C PHE A 637 12.47 7.73 21.35
N ALA A 638 12.28 9.03 21.17
CA ALA A 638 11.04 9.57 20.60
C ALA A 638 10.90 9.23 19.12
N PHE A 639 12.02 9.19 18.39
CA PHE A 639 12.11 8.80 16.99
C PHE A 639 12.13 7.27 16.81
N HIS A 640 11.94 6.80 15.58
CA HIS A 640 11.88 5.37 15.27
C HIS A 640 13.21 4.85 14.73
N PRO A 641 13.98 4.04 15.48
CA PRO A 641 15.26 3.52 14.98
C PRO A 641 15.08 2.58 13.78
N ALA A 642 13.96 1.86 13.71
CA ALA A 642 13.66 0.94 12.62
C ALA A 642 13.14 1.61 11.33
N SER A 643 12.84 2.92 11.37
CA SER A 643 12.39 3.65 10.18
C SER A 643 13.47 3.70 9.11
N VAL A 644 13.08 3.66 7.84
CA VAL A 644 13.98 3.89 6.70
C VAL A 644 14.52 5.31 6.67
N LEU A 645 13.87 6.25 7.36
CA LEU A 645 14.31 7.62 7.54
C LEU A 645 15.37 7.76 8.64
N THR A 646 15.64 6.73 9.43
CA THR A 646 16.75 6.74 10.40
C THR A 646 17.98 6.06 9.79
N VAL A 647 19.03 6.85 9.53
CA VAL A 647 20.21 6.40 8.76
C VAL A 647 20.99 5.31 9.52
N GLU A 648 21.28 5.54 10.80
CA GLU A 648 22.14 4.70 11.64
C GLU A 648 21.34 4.05 12.78
N GLY A 649 20.10 3.65 12.50
CA GLY A 649 19.15 3.20 13.52
C GLY A 649 19.59 1.97 14.32
N ALA A 650 20.18 0.99 13.64
CA ALA A 650 20.69 -0.22 14.28
C ALA A 650 21.86 0.07 15.25
N ASP A 651 22.76 0.98 14.87
CA ASP A 651 23.90 1.39 15.73
C ASP A 651 23.42 2.16 16.95
N LEU A 652 22.47 3.07 16.77
CA LEU A 652 21.83 3.81 17.86
C LEU A 652 21.13 2.86 18.84
N LEU A 653 20.43 1.87 18.32
CA LEU A 653 19.75 0.85 19.14
C LEU A 653 20.76 -0.03 19.90
N GLY A 654 21.86 -0.43 19.25
CA GLY A 654 22.96 -1.14 19.89
C GLY A 654 23.60 -0.33 21.02
N LEU A 655 23.86 0.97 20.81
CA LEU A 655 24.39 1.87 21.84
C LEU A 655 23.42 2.09 23.00
N LEU A 656 22.11 2.15 22.73
CA LEU A 656 21.10 2.31 23.77
C LEU A 656 20.99 1.06 24.67
N LEU A 657 21.09 -0.12 24.06
CA LEU A 657 20.89 -1.41 24.74
C LEU A 657 22.17 -2.03 25.30
N ALA A 658 23.36 -1.52 24.94
CA ALA A 658 24.62 -1.82 25.60
C ALA A 658 24.57 -1.32 27.07
#